data_AF-A0A168NNE9-F1
#
_entry.id   AF-A0A168NNE9-F1
#
_cell.length_a   1.000
_cell.length_b   1.000
_cell.length_c   1.000
_cell.angle_alpha   90.00
_cell.angle_beta   90.00
_cell.angle_gamma   90.00
#
_symmetry.space_group_name_H-M   'P 1'
#
loop_
_entity.id
_entity.type
_entity.pdbx_description
1 polymer ?
#
loop_
_entity_poly.entity_id
_entity_poly.type
_entity_poly.pdbx_seq_one_letter_code
_entity_poly.pdbx_strand_id
1 'polypeptide(L)'
;MTQKNFITEFGMFSTIVITMIGVGAFSYPGEVVNYLGSNGWIGTIVEGILVYFLIYIAYKVIKLNGYNKLSIILQNSFGKIFGGILALIFVAYSIFFISMGMRIFIEVIKMYLLEKTPSEFLIIVMIFTGIYLIRNELGDLIKFNEISFWIMFVSMGLIFLFTLNKTNFNNSIPNFVNSDVYDYLKAFKNTIYSFIGIEIIYLVGPFAKNKVSIRKIALKSILFVTLFYAVTVILSLAIFSEEQTKTLLWPTITMIKSVDIRGAFIERWEGIAMAIWIMFYFCNFSNVYYLSSDIVKDVFRLDDIKISSALIAPFIYLTAMYPENIAELYHIINTVMPVAAAYSLILLPLIIFLFSKPRRNLNASKFICIFLVCTVLTGCWDKVEIERTQLVSVIGVDAGEDIGKTKELKNVKSTDPLTSVNLKKIHVTFGIPDLSKLEPGKGGVSGDKYVDVDGYSMEDAVNTAMSKSSRTVKFSQTKLLVLGKSLMEYPDVVKEVIDYLQREPSLNRNMYIVISSGSSDKYIKIKTPMGKSTEGYILGLVQGDVKDNEVKTVTLNDFLVSMSENGNSIIPKIEMDKDKKNIKIAGTAAIKNFKYDGDLNQVQTSNIELLQGKLKSGKRMIYLEGHPVDIRINDSNRRIKVSQEKGNLVFNIKLNIESEIKNYYTSDKVLSVDKLSYIEQSFNKAISQECKDSIKVTQRDLKIDPIGFKDYIKRYHPLMWRQVKDKWEDSYKDAVVNVNVDTKIRRIGVVK
;
A
#
# COMPACT_ATOMS: atom_id res chain seq x y z
N MET A 1 26.28 23.57 35.44
CA MET A 1 24.98 24.19 35.77
C MET A 1 23.93 23.55 34.88
N THR A 2 23.20 22.54 35.36
CA THR A 2 22.16 21.87 34.55
C THR A 2 20.86 22.66 34.65
N GLN A 3 20.47 23.35 33.56
CA GLN A 3 19.20 24.08 33.49
C GLN A 3 18.04 23.10 33.72
N LYS A 4 17.43 23.16 34.91
CA LYS A 4 16.13 22.55 35.17
C LYS A 4 15.12 23.33 34.33
N ASN A 5 14.52 22.68 33.32
CA ASN A 5 13.50 23.22 32.40
C ASN A 5 14.03 23.93 31.14
N PHE A 6 14.54 23.16 30.17
CA PHE A 6 15.06 23.69 28.90
C PHE A 6 14.25 23.25 27.66
N ILE A 7 13.41 22.22 27.75
CA ILE A 7 12.69 21.67 26.59
C ILE A 7 11.60 22.64 26.13
N THR A 8 11.67 23.07 24.87
CA THR A 8 10.69 23.96 24.24
C THR A 8 9.35 23.25 24.01
N GLU A 9 8.29 24.00 23.71
CA GLU A 9 6.99 23.39 23.38
C GLU A 9 7.07 22.53 22.11
N PHE A 10 7.83 22.99 21.11
CA PHE A 10 8.03 22.25 19.87
C PHE A 10 8.93 21.02 20.08
N GLY A 11 9.99 21.10 20.88
CA GLY A 11 10.84 19.96 21.21
C GLY A 11 10.10 18.86 21.94
N MET A 12 9.17 19.23 22.84
CA MET A 12 8.27 18.26 23.48
C MET A 12 7.28 17.65 22.48
N PHE A 13 6.63 18.49 21.66
CA PHE A 13 5.68 18.03 20.63
C PHE A 13 6.32 17.05 19.65
N SER A 14 7.44 17.45 19.02
CA SER A 14 8.17 16.64 18.04
C SER A 14 8.63 15.31 18.64
N THR A 15 9.19 15.33 19.86
CA THR A 15 9.63 14.12 20.56
C THR A 15 8.46 13.17 20.84
N ILE A 16 7.31 13.66 21.31
CA ILE A 16 6.13 12.79 21.53
C ILE A 16 5.67 12.18 20.21
N VAL A 17 5.52 13.00 19.16
CA VAL A 17 5.02 12.55 17.86
C VAL A 17 5.91 11.48 17.24
N ILE A 18 7.22 11.72 17.11
CA ILE A 18 8.13 10.77 16.44
C ILE A 18 8.43 9.54 17.30
N THR A 19 8.18 9.62 18.61
CA THR A 19 8.26 8.42 19.47
C THR A 19 7.03 7.54 19.29
N MET A 20 5.85 8.10 19.02
CA MET A 20 4.66 7.31 18.74
C MET A 20 4.65 6.75 17.32
N ILE A 21 5.01 7.57 16.32
CA ILE A 21 5.01 7.16 14.91
C ILE A 21 6.33 6.44 14.60
N GLY A 22 6.35 5.13 14.86
CA GLY A 22 7.45 4.23 14.53
C GLY A 22 7.08 3.24 13.42
N VAL A 23 7.56 1.99 13.52
CA VAL A 23 7.28 0.92 12.55
C VAL A 23 5.79 0.54 12.45
N GLY A 24 5.02 0.75 13.52
CA GLY A 24 3.58 0.50 13.52
C GLY A 24 2.81 1.31 12.47
N ALA A 25 3.32 2.49 12.08
CA ALA A 25 2.74 3.30 11.01
C ALA A 25 2.62 2.56 9.66
N PHE A 26 3.43 1.52 9.44
CA PHE A 26 3.47 0.77 8.20
C PHE A 26 2.43 -0.35 8.14
N SER A 27 2.19 -1.05 9.26
CA SER A 27 1.21 -2.14 9.37
C SER A 27 -0.17 -1.65 9.82
N TYR A 28 -0.25 -0.49 10.48
CA TYR A 28 -1.47 0.02 11.11
C TYR A 28 -2.71 0.02 10.20
N PRO A 29 -2.65 0.46 8.92
CA PRO A 29 -3.82 0.38 8.05
C PRO A 29 -4.36 -1.04 7.87
N GLY A 30 -3.48 -2.04 7.75
CA GLY A 30 -3.87 -3.43 7.58
C GLY A 30 -4.51 -3.97 8.85
N GLU A 31 -3.90 -3.67 10.00
CA GLU A 31 -4.38 -4.11 11.31
C GLU A 31 -5.75 -3.53 11.64
N VAL A 32 -5.96 -2.21 11.50
CA VAL A 32 -7.23 -1.57 11.86
C VAL A 32 -8.36 -1.94 10.89
N VAL A 33 -8.06 -2.05 9.59
CA VAL A 33 -9.04 -2.46 8.55
C VAL A 33 -9.42 -3.94 8.69
N ASN A 34 -8.53 -4.78 9.22
CA ASN A 34 -8.88 -6.18 9.50
C ASN A 34 -10.03 -6.33 10.51
N TYR A 35 -10.17 -5.39 11.46
CA TYR A 35 -11.26 -5.39 12.44
C TYR A 35 -12.43 -4.51 12.04
N LEU A 36 -12.17 -3.34 11.43
CA LEU A 36 -13.18 -2.31 11.21
C LEU A 36 -13.54 -2.09 9.73
N GLY A 37 -12.91 -2.80 8.81
CA GLY A 37 -13.12 -2.64 7.38
C GLY A 37 -12.90 -1.18 6.94
N SER A 38 -13.80 -0.64 6.11
CA SER A 38 -13.75 0.77 5.70
C SER A 38 -13.94 1.79 6.84
N ASN A 39 -14.42 1.36 8.01
CA ASN A 39 -14.52 2.21 9.21
C ASN A 39 -13.18 2.38 9.94
N GLY A 40 -12.08 1.78 9.43
CA GLY A 40 -10.77 1.82 10.07
C GLY A 40 -10.32 3.24 10.46
N TRP A 41 -10.52 4.25 9.60
CA TRP A 41 -10.12 5.63 9.91
C TRP A 41 -10.98 6.29 10.99
N ILE A 42 -12.26 5.91 11.13
CA ILE A 42 -13.11 6.33 12.25
C ILE A 42 -12.62 5.64 13.53
N GLY A 43 -12.30 4.35 13.42
CA GLY A 43 -11.62 3.59 14.46
C GLY A 43 -10.40 4.31 14.98
N THR A 44 -9.51 4.75 14.09
CA THR A 44 -8.32 5.54 14.42
C THR A 44 -8.64 6.80 15.23
N ILE A 45 -9.71 7.53 14.89
CA ILE A 45 -10.12 8.72 15.64
C ILE A 45 -10.58 8.34 17.06
N VAL A 46 -11.36 7.27 17.20
CA VAL A 46 -11.81 6.74 18.49
C VAL A 46 -10.60 6.30 19.34
N GLU A 47 -9.67 5.57 18.74
CA GLU A 47 -8.42 5.14 19.38
C GLU A 47 -7.61 6.36 19.84
N GLY A 48 -7.49 7.41 19.01
CA GLY A 48 -6.84 8.67 19.38
C GLY A 48 -7.45 9.34 20.62
N ILE A 49 -8.78 9.32 20.76
CA ILE A 49 -9.47 9.84 21.96
C ILE A 49 -9.12 9.00 23.20
N LEU A 50 -9.11 7.67 23.08
CA LEU A 50 -8.73 6.77 24.17
C LEU A 50 -7.27 7.00 24.58
N VAL A 51 -6.36 7.10 23.62
CA VAL A 51 -4.93 7.37 23.87
C VAL A 51 -4.71 8.75 24.49
N TYR A 52 -5.51 9.76 24.13
CA TYR A 52 -5.47 11.06 24.79
C TYR A 52 -5.77 10.95 26.29
N PHE A 53 -6.73 10.11 26.68
CA PHE A 53 -7.03 9.88 28.09
C PHE A 53 -5.85 9.23 28.82
N LEU A 54 -5.19 8.24 28.19
CA LEU A 54 -4.00 7.58 28.75
C LEU A 54 -2.84 8.56 28.97
N ILE A 55 -2.48 9.36 27.97
CA ILE A 55 -1.41 10.36 28.13
C ILE A 55 -1.80 11.48 29.10
N TYR A 56 -3.09 11.80 29.23
CA TYR A 56 -3.58 12.76 30.21
C TYR A 56 -3.41 12.24 31.65
N ILE A 57 -3.67 10.96 31.91
CA ILE A 57 -3.39 10.32 33.20
C ILE A 57 -1.89 10.40 33.50
N ALA A 58 -1.03 10.04 32.54
CA ALA A 58 0.43 10.14 32.69
C ALA A 58 0.87 11.57 33.03
N TYR A 59 0.34 12.59 32.34
CA TYR A 59 0.56 14.00 32.66
C TYR A 59 0.14 14.35 34.10
N LYS A 60 -1.04 13.90 34.54
CA LYS A 60 -1.54 14.16 35.90
C LYS A 60 -0.63 13.54 36.96
N VAL A 61 -0.16 12.32 36.73
CA VAL A 61 0.81 11.64 37.58
C VAL A 61 2.10 12.47 37.72
N ILE A 62 2.64 12.94 36.60
CA ILE A 62 3.85 13.78 36.60
C ILE A 62 3.60 15.08 37.38
N LYS A 63 2.45 15.74 37.16
CA LYS A 63 2.10 16.99 37.84
C LYS A 63 1.95 16.82 39.35
N LEU A 64 1.25 15.78 39.81
CA LEU A 64 1.05 15.50 41.24
C LEU A 64 2.36 15.24 41.98
N ASN A 65 3.34 14.65 41.30
CA ASN A 65 4.65 14.36 41.86
C ASN A 65 5.69 15.46 41.61
N GLY A 66 5.26 16.70 41.40
CA GLY A 66 6.16 17.86 41.26
C GLY A 66 7.02 17.84 40.00
N TYR A 67 6.57 17.16 38.94
CA TYR A 67 7.28 16.98 37.68
C TYR A 67 8.66 16.31 37.82
N ASN A 68 8.77 15.34 38.74
CA ASN A 68 9.95 14.49 38.85
C ASN A 68 9.98 13.41 37.75
N LYS A 69 11.14 12.79 37.56
CA LYS A 69 11.31 11.63 36.67
C LYS A 69 10.53 10.42 37.16
N LEU A 70 10.13 9.53 36.25
CA LEU A 70 9.39 8.31 36.58
C LEU A 70 10.08 7.43 37.63
N SER A 71 11.39 7.21 37.49
CA SER A 71 12.22 6.48 38.46
C SER A 71 12.07 7.03 39.89
N ILE A 72 12.18 8.35 40.03
CA ILE A 72 12.05 9.08 41.30
C ILE A 72 10.62 9.01 41.82
N ILE A 73 9.63 9.17 40.94
CA ILE A 73 8.20 9.07 41.31
C ILE A 73 7.91 7.69 41.92
N LEU A 74 8.39 6.62 41.30
CA LEU A 74 8.20 5.25 41.77
C LEU A 74 8.93 5.00 43.10
N GLN A 75 10.18 5.42 43.21
CA GLN A 75 10.95 5.28 44.45
C GLN A 75 10.33 6.07 45.62
N ASN A 76 9.74 7.24 45.35
CA ASN A 76 9.07 8.04 46.37
C ASN A 76 7.73 7.44 46.81
N SER A 77 6.99 6.84 45.88
CA SER A 77 5.65 6.31 46.16
C SER A 77 5.69 4.93 46.84
N PHE A 78 6.67 4.08 46.49
CA PHE A 78 6.74 2.68 46.94
C PHE A 78 8.03 2.32 47.70
N GLY A 79 8.89 3.31 47.96
CA GLY A 79 10.21 3.08 48.53
C GLY A 79 11.24 2.60 47.49
N LYS A 80 12.51 2.59 47.88
CA LYS A 80 13.65 2.36 46.98
C LYS A 80 13.64 0.97 46.33
N ILE A 81 13.25 -0.07 47.07
CA ILE A 81 13.29 -1.46 46.59
C ILE A 81 12.11 -1.72 45.66
N PHE A 82 10.87 -1.65 46.16
CA PHE A 82 9.67 -1.93 45.36
C PHE A 82 9.48 -0.93 44.22
N GLY A 83 9.75 0.36 44.44
CA GLY A 83 9.75 1.37 43.37
C GLY A 83 10.82 1.10 42.31
N GLY A 84 11.99 0.59 42.71
CA GLY A 84 13.04 0.13 41.79
C GLY A 84 12.58 -1.07 40.95
N ILE A 85 11.92 -2.06 41.56
CA ILE A 85 11.38 -3.24 40.85
C ILE A 85 10.34 -2.82 39.81
N LEU A 86 9.36 -1.98 40.17
CA LEU A 86 8.35 -1.48 39.24
C LEU A 86 8.96 -0.71 38.06
N ALA A 87 10.02 0.07 38.33
CA ALA A 87 10.77 0.79 37.31
C ALA A 87 11.52 -0.18 36.37
N LEU A 88 12.10 -1.26 36.89
CA LEU A 88 12.76 -2.29 36.09
C LEU A 88 11.77 -3.11 35.25
N ILE A 89 10.56 -3.38 35.75
CA ILE A 89 9.49 -4.01 34.95
C ILE A 89 9.11 -3.10 33.78
N PHE A 90 8.99 -1.79 34.01
CA PHE A 90 8.76 -0.81 32.95
C PHE A 90 9.90 -0.79 31.92
N VAL A 91 11.15 -0.89 32.37
CA VAL A 91 12.32 -1.00 31.49
C VAL A 91 12.27 -2.30 30.67
N ALA A 92 11.95 -3.45 31.28
CA ALA A 92 11.83 -4.71 30.58
C ALA A 92 10.76 -4.66 29.47
N TYR A 93 9.62 -4.03 29.75
CA TYR A 93 8.60 -3.72 28.74
C TYR A 93 9.14 -2.83 27.63
N SER A 94 9.86 -1.75 27.99
CA SER A 94 10.41 -0.81 27.01
C SER A 94 11.45 -1.46 26.11
N ILE A 95 12.31 -2.34 26.66
CA ILE A 95 13.27 -3.17 25.93
C ILE A 95 12.54 -4.08 24.96
N PHE A 96 11.51 -4.80 25.44
CA PHE A 96 10.71 -5.67 24.59
C PHE A 96 10.06 -4.89 23.44
N PHE A 97 9.46 -3.74 23.71
CA PHE A 97 8.85 -2.87 22.71
C PHE A 97 9.83 -2.45 21.61
N ILE A 98 10.99 -1.90 21.99
CA ILE A 98 11.98 -1.46 21.00
C ILE A 98 12.63 -2.63 20.27
N SER A 99 12.83 -3.78 20.91
CA SER A 99 13.40 -4.98 20.30
C SER A 99 12.46 -5.59 19.26
N MET A 100 11.16 -5.71 19.56
CA MET A 100 10.16 -6.16 18.58
C MET A 100 10.09 -5.18 17.41
N GLY A 101 10.10 -3.87 17.70
CA GLY A 101 10.18 -2.84 16.66
C GLY A 101 11.46 -2.94 15.83
N MET A 102 12.60 -3.28 16.44
CA MET A 102 13.88 -3.47 15.77
C MET A 102 13.82 -4.64 14.80
N ARG A 103 13.21 -5.75 15.25
CA ARG A 103 13.06 -6.92 14.41
C ARG A 103 12.17 -6.62 13.20
N ILE A 104 11.01 -5.97 13.38
CA ILE A 104 10.14 -5.54 12.27
C ILE A 104 10.93 -4.65 11.30
N PHE A 105 11.61 -3.64 11.82
CA PHE A 105 12.40 -2.70 11.02
C PHE A 105 13.45 -3.41 10.16
N ILE A 106 14.13 -4.40 10.71
CA ILE A 106 15.17 -5.15 10.00
C ILE A 106 14.58 -6.07 8.96
N GLU A 107 13.45 -6.73 9.22
CA GLU A 107 12.75 -7.51 8.19
C GLU A 107 12.35 -6.63 7.00
N VAL A 108 11.84 -5.42 7.27
CA VAL A 108 11.52 -4.44 6.22
C VAL A 108 12.78 -4.04 5.45
N ILE A 109 13.86 -3.69 6.14
CA ILE A 109 15.12 -3.31 5.48
C ILE A 109 15.65 -4.44 4.62
N LYS A 110 15.68 -5.67 5.12
CA LYS A 110 16.18 -6.83 4.36
C LYS A 110 15.29 -7.14 3.17
N MET A 111 13.97 -6.98 3.32
CA MET A 111 13.03 -7.28 2.25
C MET A 111 13.12 -6.28 1.08
N TYR A 112 13.46 -5.01 1.34
CA TYR A 112 13.38 -3.95 0.32
C TYR A 112 14.71 -3.28 -0.04
N LEU A 113 15.74 -3.35 0.81
CA LEU A 113 16.98 -2.58 0.65
C LEU A 113 18.25 -3.41 0.81
N LEU A 114 18.37 -4.15 1.92
CA LEU A 114 19.60 -4.83 2.32
C LEU A 114 19.43 -6.36 2.41
N GLU A 115 19.08 -6.98 1.29
CA GLU A 115 18.69 -8.39 1.19
C GLU A 115 19.76 -9.38 1.66
N LYS A 116 21.05 -9.06 1.47
CA LYS A 116 22.16 -9.97 1.79
C LYS A 116 22.87 -9.61 3.10
N THR A 117 22.50 -8.49 3.73
CA THR A 117 23.07 -8.12 5.03
C THR A 117 22.45 -8.99 6.14
N PRO A 118 23.28 -9.66 6.96
CA PRO A 118 22.79 -10.41 8.11
C PRO A 118 22.02 -9.53 9.10
N SER A 119 20.96 -10.09 9.70
CA SER A 119 20.10 -9.34 10.63
C SER A 119 20.88 -8.89 11.86
N GLU A 120 21.80 -9.72 12.34
CA GLU A 120 22.68 -9.49 13.49
C GLU A 120 23.47 -8.20 13.33
N PHE A 121 24.05 -7.98 12.15
CA PHE A 121 24.84 -6.79 11.86
C PHE A 121 23.97 -5.52 11.92
N LEU A 122 22.78 -5.56 11.33
CA LEU A 122 21.85 -4.43 11.34
C LEU A 122 21.38 -4.07 12.76
N ILE A 123 21.06 -5.07 13.60
CA ILE A 123 20.73 -4.86 15.02
C ILE A 123 21.89 -4.17 15.73
N ILE A 124 23.11 -4.70 15.57
CA ILE A 124 24.31 -4.19 16.23
C ILE A 124 24.58 -2.73 15.83
N VAL A 125 24.50 -2.40 14.55
CA VAL A 125 24.68 -1.03 14.04
C VAL A 125 23.62 -0.09 14.63
N MET A 126 22.35 -0.51 14.67
CA MET A 126 21.28 0.29 15.28
C MET A 126 21.51 0.55 16.77
N ILE A 127 21.92 -0.47 17.52
CA ILE A 127 22.25 -0.33 18.94
C ILE A 127 23.43 0.61 19.14
N PHE A 128 24.53 0.47 18.38
CA PHE A 128 25.71 1.33 18.54
C PHE A 128 25.45 2.78 18.15
N THR A 129 24.72 3.01 17.06
CA THR A 129 24.32 4.37 16.65
C THR A 129 23.37 5.00 17.67
N GLY A 130 22.44 4.23 18.23
CA GLY A 130 21.59 4.67 19.33
C GLY A 130 22.38 5.00 20.59
N ILE A 131 23.32 4.14 20.99
CA ILE A 131 24.24 4.40 22.10
C ILE A 131 24.91 5.74 21.85
N TYR A 132 25.55 5.92 20.70
CA TYR A 132 26.26 7.15 20.34
C TYR A 132 25.40 8.41 20.54
N LEU A 133 24.16 8.42 20.04
CA LEU A 133 23.25 9.56 20.18
C LEU A 133 22.91 9.85 21.65
N ILE A 134 22.63 8.82 22.46
CA ILE A 134 22.20 9.00 23.86
C ILE A 134 23.35 9.26 24.84
N ARG A 135 24.63 9.18 24.40
CA ARG A 135 25.79 9.51 25.25
C ARG A 135 25.81 10.98 25.68
N ASN A 136 25.14 11.84 24.92
CA ASN A 136 25.10 13.27 25.17
C ASN A 136 23.95 13.66 26.11
N GLU A 137 23.85 14.94 26.44
CA GLU A 137 22.76 15.46 27.27
C GLU A 137 21.41 15.29 26.55
N LEU A 138 20.32 15.18 27.32
CA LEU A 138 18.95 15.08 26.80
C LEU A 138 18.63 16.17 25.76
N GLY A 139 19.25 17.35 25.87
CA GLY A 139 19.06 18.45 24.93
C GLY A 139 19.46 18.13 23.48
N ASP A 140 20.46 17.28 23.27
CA ASP A 140 20.89 16.91 21.92
C ASP A 140 19.90 15.96 21.27
N LEU A 141 19.35 15.02 22.04
CA LEU A 141 18.26 14.15 21.59
C LEU A 141 17.02 14.96 21.19
N ILE A 142 16.65 15.97 21.98
CA ILE A 142 15.50 16.83 21.66
C ILE A 142 15.74 17.63 20.37
N LYS A 143 16.94 18.21 20.17
CA LYS A 143 17.28 18.92 18.91
C LYS A 143 17.28 17.97 17.71
N PHE A 144 17.80 16.76 17.88
CA PHE A 144 17.76 15.73 16.84
C PHE A 144 16.31 15.40 16.46
N ASN A 145 15.41 15.29 17.45
CA ASN A 145 13.99 15.05 17.24
C ASN A 145 13.29 16.21 16.52
N GLU A 146 13.61 17.46 16.86
CA GLU A 146 13.06 18.65 16.19
C GLU A 146 13.42 18.70 14.70
N ILE A 147 14.68 18.38 14.35
CA ILE A 147 15.16 18.31 12.96
C ILE A 147 14.50 17.12 12.24
N SER A 148 14.51 15.95 12.88
CA SER A 148 13.97 14.72 12.31
C SER A 148 12.49 14.84 12.00
N PHE A 149 11.71 15.51 12.85
CA PHE A 149 10.29 15.78 12.63
C PHE A 149 10.03 16.43 11.26
N TRP A 150 10.75 17.50 10.92
CA TRP A 150 10.53 18.20 9.66
C TRP A 150 10.92 17.33 8.46
N ILE A 151 12.07 16.65 8.54
CA ILE A 151 12.51 15.74 7.47
C ILE A 151 11.47 14.65 7.24
N MET A 152 10.96 14.04 8.31
CA MET A 152 10.01 12.93 8.25
C MET A 152 8.63 13.34 7.72
N PHE A 153 8.03 14.41 8.26
CA PHE A 153 6.64 14.73 7.94
C PHE A 153 6.47 15.62 6.71
N VAL A 154 7.46 16.45 6.36
CA VAL A 154 7.43 17.19 5.07
C VAL A 154 7.55 16.21 3.91
N SER A 155 8.50 15.28 3.99
CA SER A 155 8.69 14.26 2.96
C SER A 155 7.49 13.32 2.84
N MET A 156 6.92 12.87 3.97
CA MET A 156 5.71 12.04 3.94
C MET A 156 4.50 12.80 3.40
N GLY A 157 4.37 14.09 3.70
CA GLY A 157 3.35 14.96 3.11
C GLY A 157 3.45 15.06 1.59
N LEU A 158 4.66 15.17 1.04
CA LEU A 158 4.89 15.16 -0.41
C LEU A 158 4.54 13.79 -1.03
N ILE A 159 4.93 12.70 -0.37
CA ILE A 159 4.59 11.34 -0.83
C ILE A 159 3.06 11.13 -0.84
N PHE A 160 2.36 11.55 0.21
CA PHE A 160 0.89 11.50 0.26
C PHE A 160 0.25 12.34 -0.84
N LEU A 161 0.80 13.53 -1.13
CA LEU A 161 0.32 14.37 -2.23
C LEU A 161 0.43 13.66 -3.59
N PHE A 162 1.56 13.01 -3.86
CA PHE A 162 1.75 12.28 -5.12
C PHE A 162 0.87 11.03 -5.23
N THR A 163 0.53 10.44 -4.09
CA THR A 163 -0.36 9.29 -4.03
C THR A 163 -1.78 9.64 -4.49
N LEU A 164 -2.23 10.89 -4.32
CA LEU A 164 -3.59 11.33 -4.69
C LEU A 164 -3.94 11.10 -6.16
N ASN A 165 -2.96 11.10 -7.07
CA ASN A 165 -3.18 11.03 -8.52
C ASN A 165 -3.86 9.71 -8.97
N LYS A 166 -3.76 8.62 -8.18
CA LYS A 166 -4.30 7.29 -8.53
C LYS A 166 -5.22 6.71 -7.45
N THR A 167 -5.95 7.57 -6.72
CA THR A 167 -6.80 7.14 -5.59
C THR A 167 -8.29 7.09 -5.93
N ASN A 168 -8.98 6.07 -5.43
CA ASN A 168 -10.44 5.96 -5.48
C ASN A 168 -11.02 6.09 -4.07
N PHE A 169 -11.21 7.33 -3.60
CA PHE A 169 -11.70 7.65 -2.24
C PHE A 169 -13.02 7.03 -1.85
N ASN A 170 -13.79 6.63 -2.86
CA ASN A 170 -14.96 5.78 -2.71
C ASN A 170 -14.70 4.55 -1.81
N ASN A 171 -13.52 3.93 -1.88
CA ASN A 171 -13.16 2.77 -1.06
C ASN A 171 -12.98 3.09 0.42
N SER A 172 -12.80 4.36 0.77
CA SER A 172 -12.59 4.83 2.15
C SER A 172 -13.89 5.33 2.79
N ILE A 173 -15.02 5.25 2.08
CA ILE A 173 -16.32 5.65 2.62
C ILE A 173 -16.74 4.66 3.73
N PRO A 174 -17.09 5.16 4.93
CA PRO A 174 -17.52 4.32 6.04
C PRO A 174 -18.73 3.45 5.69
N ASN A 175 -18.73 2.23 6.21
CA ASN A 175 -19.86 1.31 6.15
C ASN A 175 -20.30 0.97 7.57
N PHE A 176 -21.25 1.73 8.11
CA PHE A 176 -21.74 1.57 9.49
C PHE A 176 -22.62 0.34 9.72
N VAL A 177 -22.88 -0.46 8.68
CA VAL A 177 -23.86 -1.53 8.78
C VAL A 177 -23.30 -2.73 9.56
N ASN A 178 -21.99 -2.99 9.57
CA ASN A 178 -21.40 -4.22 10.13
C ASN A 178 -20.39 -4.00 11.28
N SER A 179 -20.35 -2.84 11.94
CA SER A 179 -19.39 -2.60 13.02
C SER A 179 -20.10 -2.34 14.34
N ASP A 180 -19.99 -3.28 15.27
CA ASP A 180 -20.50 -3.12 16.64
C ASP A 180 -19.45 -2.48 17.56
N VAL A 181 -19.87 -1.93 18.69
CA VAL A 181 -18.95 -1.33 19.70
C VAL A 181 -17.85 -2.31 20.13
N TYR A 182 -18.16 -3.60 20.16
CA TYR A 182 -17.20 -4.66 20.47
C TYR A 182 -16.05 -4.72 19.44
N ASP A 183 -16.32 -4.49 18.16
CA ASP A 183 -15.29 -4.51 17.11
C ASP A 183 -14.31 -3.36 17.28
N TYR A 184 -14.78 -2.17 17.70
CA TYR A 184 -13.92 -1.03 18.01
C TYR A 184 -13.02 -1.30 19.22
N LEU A 185 -13.53 -1.97 20.25
CA LEU A 185 -12.70 -2.36 21.41
C LEU A 185 -11.67 -3.43 21.03
N LYS A 186 -12.06 -4.40 20.19
CA LYS A 186 -11.17 -5.45 19.68
C LYS A 186 -10.08 -4.87 18.78
N ALA A 187 -10.43 -3.92 17.92
CA ALA A 187 -9.49 -3.15 17.11
C ALA A 187 -8.49 -2.44 18.01
N PHE A 188 -8.96 -1.59 18.94
CA PHE A 188 -8.09 -0.86 19.87
C PHE A 188 -7.14 -1.77 20.65
N LYS A 189 -7.63 -2.90 21.20
CA LYS A 189 -6.78 -3.86 21.92
C LYS A 189 -5.60 -4.34 21.08
N ASN A 190 -5.82 -4.56 19.79
CA ASN A 190 -4.84 -5.17 18.90
C ASN A 190 -3.98 -4.12 18.16
N THR A 191 -4.46 -2.89 18.01
CA THR A 191 -3.76 -1.79 17.34
C THR A 191 -3.09 -0.80 18.30
N ILE A 192 -3.33 -0.91 19.62
CA ILE A 192 -2.73 -0.02 20.63
C ILE A 192 -1.20 0.04 20.54
N TYR A 193 -0.55 -1.03 20.06
CA TYR A 193 0.89 -1.09 19.80
C TYR A 193 1.38 0.08 18.93
N SER A 194 0.60 0.48 17.93
CA SER A 194 0.94 1.59 17.02
C SER A 194 0.86 2.97 17.68
N PHE A 195 0.27 3.07 18.87
CA PHE A 195 0.21 4.28 19.68
C PHE A 195 1.11 4.22 20.93
N ILE A 196 1.81 3.11 21.18
CA ILE A 196 2.82 3.00 22.23
C ILE A 196 3.96 3.99 21.93
N GLY A 197 4.57 4.53 22.99
CA GLY A 197 5.54 5.62 22.92
C GLY A 197 5.03 6.89 23.59
N ILE A 198 3.76 6.93 23.99
CA ILE A 198 3.20 8.02 24.82
C ILE A 198 3.92 8.15 26.17
N GLU A 199 4.52 7.07 26.65
CA GLU A 199 5.30 7.03 27.89
C GLU A 199 6.53 7.95 27.84
N ILE A 200 6.96 8.38 26.65
CA ILE A 200 8.03 9.38 26.51
C ILE A 200 7.71 10.69 27.25
N ILE A 201 6.44 10.98 27.54
CA ILE A 201 6.04 12.10 28.38
C ILE A 201 6.68 12.06 29.77
N TYR A 202 7.01 10.87 30.29
CA TYR A 202 7.74 10.71 31.54
C TYR A 202 9.21 11.14 31.44
N LEU A 203 9.79 11.16 30.24
CA LEU A 203 11.11 11.72 29.97
C LEU A 203 11.04 13.23 29.77
N VAL A 204 10.15 13.71 28.89
CA VAL A 204 10.15 15.13 28.48
C VAL A 204 9.39 16.05 29.45
N GLY A 205 8.36 15.55 30.13
CA GLY A 205 7.55 16.30 31.11
C GLY A 205 8.36 16.95 32.22
N PRO A 206 9.28 16.22 32.88
CA PRO A 206 10.16 16.75 33.92
C PRO A 206 11.07 17.90 33.49
N PHE A 207 11.38 18.04 32.20
CA PHE A 207 12.32 19.06 31.69
C PHE A 207 11.66 20.13 30.81
N ALA A 208 10.32 20.13 30.70
CA ALA A 208 9.58 21.15 29.95
C ALA A 208 9.77 22.57 30.52
N LYS A 209 10.12 23.51 29.64
CA LYS A 209 10.29 24.95 29.94
C LYS A 209 9.01 25.56 30.51
N ASN A 210 7.85 25.22 29.93
CA ASN A 210 6.54 25.64 30.39
C ASN A 210 5.69 24.44 30.84
N LYS A 211 5.57 24.24 32.15
CA LYS A 211 4.83 23.12 32.75
C LYS A 211 3.31 23.19 32.51
N VAL A 212 2.77 24.39 32.29
CA VAL A 212 1.33 24.59 32.07
C VAL A 212 0.91 24.14 30.67
N SER A 213 1.81 24.27 29.68
CA SER A 213 1.50 23.89 28.30
C SER A 213 1.60 22.40 28.02
N ILE A 214 2.17 21.58 28.91
CA ILE A 214 2.32 20.12 28.73
C ILE A 214 0.99 19.45 28.33
N ARG A 215 -0.12 19.78 29.00
CA ARG A 215 -1.44 19.23 28.65
C ARG A 215 -1.86 19.60 27.22
N LYS A 216 -1.63 20.85 26.81
CA LYS A 216 -1.98 21.34 25.47
C LYS A 216 -1.10 20.68 24.41
N ILE A 217 0.20 20.50 24.71
CA ILE A 217 1.16 19.83 23.83
C ILE A 217 0.82 18.36 23.67
N ALA A 218 0.49 17.66 24.74
CA ALA A 218 0.03 16.26 24.69
C ALA A 218 -1.20 16.12 23.78
N LEU A 219 -2.22 16.98 23.94
CA LEU A 219 -3.39 17.00 23.06
C LEU A 219 -3.02 17.22 21.59
N LYS A 220 -2.19 18.24 21.30
CA LYS A 220 -1.72 18.53 19.94
C LYS A 220 -0.96 17.35 19.33
N SER A 221 -0.14 16.66 20.13
CA SER A 221 0.66 15.51 19.68
C SER A 221 -0.25 14.34 19.31
N ILE A 222 -1.21 13.99 20.18
CA ILE A 222 -2.19 12.92 19.89
C ILE A 222 -3.05 13.26 18.68
N LEU A 223 -3.52 14.51 18.57
CA LEU A 223 -4.29 14.96 17.41
C LEU A 223 -3.48 14.79 16.10
N PHE A 224 -2.20 15.18 16.11
CA PHE A 224 -1.32 15.03 14.96
C PHE A 224 -1.12 13.56 14.58
N VAL A 225 -0.80 12.70 15.55
CA VAL A 225 -0.59 11.26 15.32
C VAL A 225 -1.87 10.59 14.80
N THR A 226 -3.00 10.91 15.41
CA THR A 226 -4.31 10.39 15.00
C THR A 226 -4.66 10.81 13.57
N LEU A 227 -4.44 12.09 13.23
CA LEU A 227 -4.66 12.58 11.88
C LEU A 227 -3.73 11.90 10.88
N PHE A 228 -2.45 11.75 11.22
CA PHE A 228 -1.47 11.08 10.38
C PHE A 228 -1.88 9.63 10.07
N TYR A 229 -2.26 8.86 11.08
CA TYR A 229 -2.74 7.49 10.89
C TYR A 229 -4.07 7.44 10.14
N ALA A 230 -5.03 8.32 10.44
CA ALA A 230 -6.30 8.36 9.73
C ALA A 230 -6.12 8.66 8.23
N VAL A 231 -5.25 9.61 7.87
CA VAL A 231 -4.89 9.89 6.47
C VAL A 231 -4.24 8.68 5.82
N THR A 232 -3.33 8.01 6.52
CA THR A 232 -2.67 6.80 6.02
C THR A 232 -3.66 5.67 5.75
N VAL A 233 -4.63 5.45 6.64
CA VAL A 233 -5.72 4.48 6.46
C VAL A 233 -6.61 4.85 5.28
N ILE A 234 -7.00 6.12 5.17
CA ILE A 234 -7.85 6.62 4.08
C ILE A 234 -7.16 6.39 2.73
N LEU A 235 -5.88 6.74 2.60
CA LEU A 235 -5.13 6.58 1.36
C LEU A 235 -4.90 5.09 1.03
N SER A 236 -4.58 4.26 2.03
CA SER A 236 -4.42 2.81 1.84
C SER A 236 -5.71 2.17 1.31
N LEU A 237 -6.86 2.48 1.93
CA LEU A 237 -8.17 2.03 1.45
C LEU A 237 -8.48 2.55 0.05
N ALA A 238 -8.14 3.83 -0.23
CA ALA A 238 -8.42 4.45 -1.53
C ALA A 238 -7.66 3.78 -2.69
N ILE A 239 -6.49 3.20 -2.43
CA ILE A 239 -5.66 2.53 -3.45
C ILE A 239 -5.96 1.03 -3.52
N PHE A 240 -6.07 0.38 -2.37
CA PHE A 240 -6.10 -1.08 -2.30
C PHE A 240 -7.51 -1.66 -2.17
N SER A 241 -8.48 -0.89 -1.66
CA SER A 241 -9.77 -1.41 -1.15
C SER A 241 -9.65 -2.12 0.20
N GLU A 242 -10.81 -2.44 0.80
CA GLU A 242 -10.89 -3.09 2.11
C GLU A 242 -10.22 -4.46 2.08
N GLU A 243 -10.62 -5.34 1.16
CA GLU A 243 -10.15 -6.73 1.15
C GLU A 243 -8.64 -6.85 0.88
N GLN A 244 -8.07 -6.05 -0.02
CA GLN A 244 -6.63 -6.07 -0.24
C GLN A 244 -5.84 -5.50 0.93
N THR A 245 -6.33 -4.42 1.56
CA THR A 245 -5.63 -3.79 2.69
C THR A 245 -5.42 -4.78 3.83
N LYS A 246 -6.38 -5.70 4.06
CA LYS A 246 -6.28 -6.77 5.08
C LYS A 246 -5.19 -7.81 4.77
N THR A 247 -4.89 -8.04 3.49
CA THR A 247 -3.92 -9.06 3.07
C THR A 247 -2.47 -8.54 3.07
N LEU A 248 -2.31 -7.22 3.06
CA LEU A 248 -1.03 -6.55 3.01
C LEU A 248 -0.40 -6.45 4.40
N LEU A 249 0.85 -6.90 4.52
CA LEU A 249 1.61 -6.81 5.76
C LEU A 249 1.95 -5.36 6.14
N TRP A 250 2.32 -4.56 5.14
CA TRP A 250 2.68 -3.15 5.31
C TRP A 250 2.02 -2.27 4.24
N PRO A 251 0.70 -2.01 4.34
CA PRO A 251 -0.02 -1.27 3.30
C PRO A 251 0.58 0.11 3.00
N THR A 252 1.10 0.81 4.01
CA THR A 252 1.74 2.13 3.83
C THR A 252 2.97 2.04 2.91
N ILE A 253 3.79 0.98 3.06
CA ILE A 253 4.97 0.76 2.22
C ILE A 253 4.54 0.45 0.78
N THR A 254 3.58 -0.47 0.62
CA THR A 254 3.04 -0.83 -0.69
C THR A 254 2.40 0.37 -1.39
N MET A 255 1.72 1.24 -0.65
CA MET A 255 1.13 2.48 -1.15
C MET A 255 2.20 3.40 -1.72
N ILE A 256 3.29 3.59 -0.99
CA ILE A 256 4.37 4.50 -1.42
C ILE A 256 5.06 3.98 -2.68
N LYS A 257 5.21 2.65 -2.82
CA LYS A 257 5.70 2.02 -4.06
C LYS A 257 4.76 2.18 -5.25
N SER A 258 3.47 2.41 -5.01
CA SER A 258 2.50 2.70 -6.07
C SER A 258 2.61 4.13 -6.61
N VAL A 259 3.44 4.99 -6.04
CA VAL A 259 3.68 6.33 -6.60
C VAL A 259 4.54 6.20 -7.87
N ASP A 260 3.94 6.54 -9.01
CA ASP A 260 4.59 6.55 -10.32
C ASP A 260 4.21 7.87 -11.03
N ILE A 261 5.16 8.80 -11.09
CA ILE A 261 5.02 10.10 -11.75
C ILE A 261 5.89 10.07 -13.01
N ARG A 262 5.23 9.91 -14.16
CA ARG A 262 5.89 9.82 -15.45
C ARG A 262 6.63 11.11 -15.80
N GLY A 263 7.88 10.97 -16.24
CA GLY A 263 8.72 12.11 -16.66
C GLY A 263 9.18 13.02 -15.52
N ALA A 264 8.94 12.64 -14.25
CA ALA A 264 9.53 13.32 -13.12
C ALA A 264 11.03 13.02 -13.02
N PHE A 265 11.80 13.98 -12.51
CA PHE A 265 13.24 13.81 -12.27
C PHE A 265 13.56 12.61 -11.35
N ILE A 266 12.61 12.22 -10.49
CA ILE A 266 12.71 11.04 -9.61
C ILE A 266 11.56 10.10 -9.94
N GLU A 267 11.83 9.09 -10.78
CA GLU A 267 10.90 7.99 -11.05
C GLU A 267 10.93 6.92 -9.93
N ARG A 268 11.93 6.96 -9.04
CA ARG A 268 12.15 5.96 -7.97
C ARG A 268 12.01 6.55 -6.57
N TRP A 269 10.77 6.72 -6.13
CA TRP A 269 10.42 7.22 -4.79
C TRP A 269 10.75 6.24 -3.66
N GLU A 270 10.86 4.95 -3.97
CA GLU A 270 11.11 3.87 -3.01
C GLU A 270 12.36 4.10 -2.16
N GLY A 271 13.52 4.40 -2.77
CA GLY A 271 14.78 4.55 -2.03
C GLY A 271 14.79 5.75 -1.09
N ILE A 272 14.15 6.85 -1.50
CA ILE A 272 14.02 8.05 -0.68
C ILE A 272 13.10 7.77 0.51
N ALA A 273 11.95 7.13 0.25
CA ALA A 273 11.02 6.74 1.31
C ALA A 273 11.68 5.79 2.32
N MET A 274 12.42 4.77 1.85
CA MET A 274 13.16 3.84 2.71
C MET A 274 14.19 4.57 3.59
N ALA A 275 14.95 5.51 3.04
CA ALA A 275 15.94 6.29 3.81
C ALA A 275 15.28 7.14 4.90
N ILE A 276 14.14 7.76 4.59
CA ILE A 276 13.34 8.50 5.58
C ILE A 276 12.81 7.55 6.66
N TRP A 277 12.41 6.32 6.31
CA TRP A 277 11.88 5.34 7.27
C TRP A 277 12.92 4.88 8.28
N ILE A 278 14.20 4.80 7.90
CA ILE A 278 15.30 4.56 8.86
C ILE A 278 15.23 5.58 10.01
N MET A 279 14.93 6.86 9.70
CA MET A 279 14.76 7.88 10.72
C MET A 279 13.53 7.67 11.60
N PHE A 280 12.39 7.22 11.04
CA PHE A 280 11.18 6.92 11.83
C PHE A 280 11.48 5.93 12.95
N TYR A 281 12.06 4.79 12.61
CA TYR A 281 12.38 3.79 13.62
C TYR A 281 13.54 4.22 14.52
N PHE A 282 14.58 4.84 13.97
CA PHE A 282 15.73 5.31 14.78
C PHE A 282 15.33 6.34 15.84
N CYS A 283 14.41 7.26 15.53
CA CYS A 283 13.90 8.23 16.51
C CYS A 283 13.09 7.54 17.61
N ASN A 284 12.17 6.64 17.24
CA ASN A 284 11.42 5.84 18.21
C ASN A 284 12.36 5.02 19.13
N PHE A 285 13.30 4.30 18.53
CA PHE A 285 14.31 3.51 19.22
C PHE A 285 15.13 4.37 20.19
N SER A 286 15.76 5.44 19.70
CA SER A 286 16.64 6.27 20.52
C SER A 286 15.92 6.97 21.68
N ASN A 287 14.66 7.40 21.48
CA ASN A 287 13.87 8.04 22.53
C ASN A 287 13.50 7.07 23.65
N VAL A 288 12.99 5.88 23.32
CA VAL A 288 12.62 4.87 24.32
C VAL A 288 13.86 4.23 24.94
N TYR A 289 14.94 4.09 24.17
CA TYR A 289 16.22 3.62 24.67
C TYR A 289 16.86 4.61 25.66
N TYR A 290 16.76 5.92 25.42
CA TYR A 290 17.17 6.95 26.37
C TYR A 290 16.34 6.88 27.65
N LEU A 291 15.01 6.81 27.54
CA LEU A 291 14.11 6.70 28.69
C LEU A 291 14.46 5.48 29.56
N SER A 292 14.66 4.32 28.92
CA SER A 292 15.02 3.08 29.61
C SER A 292 16.38 3.19 30.30
N SER A 293 17.37 3.77 29.61
CA SER A 293 18.72 3.99 30.15
C SER A 293 18.71 4.96 31.32
N ASP A 294 17.95 6.06 31.24
CA ASP A 294 17.84 7.03 32.33
C ASP A 294 17.20 6.43 33.58
N ILE A 295 16.19 5.56 33.41
CA ILE A 295 15.58 4.82 34.53
C ILE A 295 16.58 3.86 35.15
N VAL A 296 17.30 3.04 34.36
CA VAL A 296 18.30 2.09 34.87
C VAL A 296 19.42 2.83 35.61
N LYS A 297 19.90 3.96 35.06
CA LYS A 297 20.88 4.81 35.73
C LYS A 297 20.40 5.24 37.12
N ASP A 298 19.16 5.73 37.22
CA ASP A 298 18.61 6.22 38.48
C ASP A 298 18.34 5.08 39.49
N VAL A 299 17.92 3.90 39.03
CA VAL A 299 17.65 2.72 39.88
C VAL A 299 18.94 2.14 40.46
N PHE A 300 19.95 1.92 39.62
CA PHE A 300 21.26 1.40 40.03
C PHE A 300 22.23 2.47 40.53
N ARG A 301 21.81 3.74 40.54
CA ARG A 301 22.61 4.91 40.94
C ARG A 301 23.94 5.01 40.19
N LEU A 302 23.90 4.76 38.89
CA LEU A 302 25.06 4.87 38.01
C LEU A 302 25.38 6.36 37.76
N ASP A 303 26.67 6.68 37.66
CA ASP A 303 27.13 8.06 37.48
C ASP A 303 26.84 8.63 36.09
N ASP A 304 26.80 7.77 35.07
CA ASP A 304 26.67 8.16 33.67
C ASP A 304 25.66 7.26 32.94
N ILE A 305 24.84 7.87 32.10
CA ILE A 305 23.85 7.17 31.27
C ILE A 305 24.52 6.20 30.29
N LYS A 306 25.80 6.43 29.96
CA LYS A 306 26.61 5.55 29.12
C LYS A 306 26.72 4.12 29.66
N ILE A 307 26.76 3.97 30.99
CA ILE A 307 26.87 2.66 31.64
C ILE A 307 25.52 1.94 31.56
N SER A 308 24.43 2.64 31.91
CA SER A 308 23.09 2.07 31.81
C SER A 308 22.70 1.68 30.40
N SER A 309 23.07 2.47 29.39
CA SER A 309 22.77 2.12 28.00
C SER A 309 23.53 0.89 27.55
N ALA A 310 24.85 0.83 27.81
CA ALA A 310 25.67 -0.34 27.54
C ALA A 310 25.15 -1.60 28.25
N LEU A 311 24.59 -1.48 29.46
CA LEU A 311 24.02 -2.59 30.23
C LEU A 311 22.73 -3.14 29.60
N ILE A 312 21.90 -2.28 29.01
CA ILE A 312 20.62 -2.66 28.40
C ILE A 312 20.84 -3.25 26.99
N ALA A 313 21.87 -2.81 26.26
CA ALA A 313 22.14 -3.20 24.87
C ALA A 313 22.11 -4.73 24.60
N PRO A 314 22.75 -5.61 25.40
CA PRO A 314 22.69 -7.04 25.18
C PRO A 314 21.26 -7.60 25.26
N PHE A 315 20.43 -7.09 26.17
CA PHE A 315 19.04 -7.52 26.29
C PHE A 315 18.21 -7.09 25.08
N ILE A 316 18.47 -5.90 24.53
CA ILE A 316 17.82 -5.46 23.28
C ILE A 316 18.17 -6.42 22.15
N TYR A 317 19.46 -6.75 22.00
CA TYR A 317 19.96 -7.65 20.96
C TYR A 317 19.34 -9.05 21.08
N LEU A 318 19.43 -9.68 22.26
CA LEU A 318 18.91 -11.02 22.49
C LEU A 318 17.40 -11.10 22.27
N THR A 319 16.64 -10.10 22.74
CA THR A 319 15.19 -10.06 22.56
C THR A 319 14.80 -9.82 21.11
N ALA A 320 15.57 -9.01 20.35
CA ALA A 320 15.32 -8.77 18.93
C ALA A 320 15.67 -9.99 18.05
N MET A 321 16.61 -10.82 18.48
CA MET A 321 16.99 -12.06 17.80
C MET A 321 16.09 -13.25 18.13
N TYR A 322 15.24 -13.15 19.16
CA TYR A 322 14.40 -14.25 19.62
C TYR A 322 13.40 -14.76 18.56
N PRO A 323 12.67 -13.91 17.82
CA PRO A 323 11.76 -14.39 16.78
C PRO A 323 12.55 -14.88 15.56
N GLU A 324 12.32 -16.11 15.12
CA GLU A 324 13.05 -16.70 14.00
C GLU A 324 12.58 -16.15 12.66
N ASN A 325 11.28 -15.83 12.57
CA ASN A 325 10.63 -15.37 11.34
C ASN A 325 9.51 -14.35 11.64
N ILE A 326 9.00 -13.73 10.57
CA ILE A 326 8.02 -12.64 10.67
C ILE A 326 6.66 -13.09 11.22
N ALA A 327 6.23 -14.33 10.96
CA ALA A 327 4.95 -14.84 11.45
C ALA A 327 5.00 -15.04 12.97
N GLU A 328 6.08 -15.64 13.46
CA GLU A 328 6.34 -15.79 14.90
C GLU A 328 6.45 -14.42 15.59
N LEU A 329 7.16 -13.46 14.99
CA LEU A 329 7.27 -12.09 15.48
C LEU A 329 5.88 -11.45 15.72
N TYR A 330 4.99 -11.48 14.72
CA TYR A 330 3.64 -10.92 14.87
C TYR A 330 2.79 -11.72 15.87
N HIS A 331 2.95 -13.04 15.95
CA HIS A 331 2.28 -13.86 16.96
C HIS A 331 2.68 -13.45 18.39
N ILE A 332 3.99 -13.26 18.63
CA ILE A 332 4.54 -12.81 19.91
C ILE A 332 4.01 -11.41 20.25
N ILE A 333 4.06 -10.46 19.31
CA ILE A 333 3.56 -9.09 19.50
C ILE A 333 2.08 -9.11 19.88
N ASN A 334 1.24 -9.80 19.10
CA ASN A 334 -0.20 -9.82 19.31
C ASN A 334 -0.62 -10.50 20.63
N THR A 335 0.25 -11.37 21.19
CA THR A 335 -0.02 -12.07 22.44
C THR A 335 0.50 -11.29 23.66
N VAL A 336 1.75 -10.84 23.61
CA VAL A 336 2.46 -10.28 24.77
C VAL A 336 2.23 -8.77 24.88
N MET A 337 2.25 -8.06 23.75
CA MET A 337 2.26 -6.59 23.74
C MET A 337 0.99 -5.96 24.33
N PRO A 338 -0.24 -6.44 24.06
CA PRO A 338 -1.43 -5.84 24.66
C PRO A 338 -1.44 -5.92 26.20
N VAL A 339 -0.94 -7.03 26.77
CA VAL A 339 -0.84 -7.21 28.22
C VAL A 339 0.22 -6.29 28.80
N ALA A 340 1.39 -6.22 28.16
CA ALA A 340 2.49 -5.37 28.61
C ALA A 340 2.15 -3.88 28.51
N ALA A 341 1.45 -3.46 27.45
CA ALA A 341 0.93 -2.11 27.27
C ALA A 341 -0.14 -1.76 28.31
N ALA A 342 -1.03 -2.69 28.66
CA ALA A 342 -2.00 -2.46 29.73
C ALA A 342 -1.31 -2.19 31.07
N TYR A 343 -0.19 -2.88 31.36
CA TYR A 343 0.63 -2.57 32.52
C TYR A 343 1.22 -1.16 32.46
N SER A 344 1.91 -0.79 31.37
CA SER A 344 2.63 0.49 31.28
C SER A 344 1.70 1.70 31.19
N LEU A 345 0.59 1.58 30.45
CA LEU A 345 -0.30 2.68 30.10
C LEU A 345 -1.45 2.88 31.08
N ILE A 346 -1.89 1.82 31.76
CA ILE A 346 -3.07 1.85 32.62
C ILE A 346 -2.69 1.55 34.06
N LEU A 347 -2.14 0.36 34.34
CA LEU A 347 -1.91 -0.08 35.72
C LEU A 347 -0.87 0.80 36.43
N LEU A 348 0.30 1.02 35.82
CA LEU A 348 1.39 1.78 36.43
C LEU A 348 0.99 3.23 36.74
N PRO A 349 0.38 4.01 35.82
CA PRO A 349 -0.06 5.37 36.12
C PRO A 349 -1.16 5.43 37.19
N LEU A 350 -2.12 4.49 37.18
CA LEU A 350 -3.18 4.42 38.21
C LEU A 350 -2.61 4.11 39.59
N ILE A 351 -1.70 3.15 39.67
CA ILE A 351 -0.99 2.81 40.91
C ILE A 351 -0.24 4.03 41.43
N ILE A 352 0.51 4.75 40.58
CA ILE A 352 1.22 5.97 41.02
C ILE A 352 0.23 7.06 41.46
N PHE A 353 -0.88 7.23 40.76
CA PHE A 353 -1.90 8.24 41.08
C PHE A 353 -2.49 8.06 42.48
N LEU A 354 -2.62 6.81 42.94
CA LEU A 354 -3.19 6.49 44.26
C LEU A 354 -2.21 6.73 45.44
N PHE A 355 -0.88 6.74 45.22
CA PHE A 355 0.12 6.66 46.31
C PHE A 355 1.09 7.85 46.43
N SER A 356 0.90 8.98 45.73
CA SER A 356 1.90 10.08 45.71
C SER A 356 1.91 10.99 46.97
N LYS A 357 3.08 11.15 47.65
CA LYS A 357 3.40 12.22 48.64
C LYS A 357 4.83 12.80 48.45
N PRO A 358 5.14 14.09 48.77
CA PRO A 358 6.38 14.77 48.35
C PRO A 358 7.42 15.09 49.46
N ARG A 359 8.74 14.82 49.25
CA ARG A 359 9.93 15.68 49.62
C ARG A 359 11.31 15.00 49.35
N ARG A 360 12.41 15.75 49.53
CA ARG A 360 13.62 15.93 48.67
C ARG A 360 14.95 15.46 49.35
N ASN A 361 15.97 15.01 48.59
CA ASN A 361 17.37 14.86 49.04
C ASN A 361 18.43 15.10 47.92
N LEU A 362 19.72 15.23 48.28
CA LEU A 362 20.87 15.76 47.48
C LEU A 362 21.96 14.72 47.08
N ASN A 363 22.89 15.15 46.19
CA ASN A 363 23.81 14.43 45.27
C ASN A 363 25.29 14.25 45.71
N ALA A 364 26.05 13.42 44.95
CA ALA A 364 27.35 13.67 44.23
C ALA A 364 28.24 12.39 44.20
N SER A 365 29.15 12.05 43.26
CA SER A 365 29.35 12.20 41.80
C SER A 365 30.63 11.44 41.37
N LYS A 366 30.57 10.68 40.25
CA LYS A 366 31.51 10.50 39.10
C LYS A 366 32.96 9.98 39.27
N PHE A 367 33.38 9.07 38.35
CA PHE A 367 34.35 9.34 37.26
C PHE A 367 34.35 8.27 36.12
N ILE A 368 35.01 8.61 35.00
CA ILE A 368 34.87 8.21 33.57
C ILE A 368 36.23 7.60 33.05
N CYS A 369 36.33 6.68 32.05
CA CYS A 369 36.68 6.89 30.60
C CYS A 369 37.07 5.53 29.92
N ILE A 370 36.52 5.15 28.74
CA ILE A 370 37.02 5.27 27.33
C ILE A 370 38.04 4.19 26.87
N PHE A 371 37.60 3.31 25.94
CA PHE A 371 38.35 2.87 24.74
C PHE A 371 37.42 2.11 23.77
N LEU A 372 36.98 2.70 22.64
CA LEU A 372 36.35 1.97 21.52
C LEU A 372 36.10 2.90 20.32
N VAL A 373 37.09 3.02 19.43
CA VAL A 373 37.02 3.85 18.19
C VAL A 373 37.36 3.04 16.92
N CYS A 374 37.60 1.72 16.98
CA CYS A 374 38.10 0.98 15.81
C CYS A 374 37.07 0.15 15.01
N THR A 375 35.76 0.21 15.28
CA THR A 375 34.79 -0.73 14.66
C THR A 375 33.85 -0.14 13.59
N VAL A 376 34.02 1.11 13.13
CA VAL A 376 33.04 1.77 12.23
C VAL A 376 33.50 1.85 10.76
N LEU A 377 34.12 0.80 10.20
CA LEU A 377 34.59 0.80 8.80
C LEU A 377 34.14 -0.43 7.98
N THR A 378 32.86 -0.79 7.99
CA THR A 378 32.31 -1.87 7.13
C THR A 378 31.05 -1.43 6.36
N GLY A 379 31.21 -0.47 5.44
CA GLY A 379 30.12 0.19 4.72
C GLY A 379 29.69 -0.39 3.35
N CYS A 380 30.13 -1.59 2.95
CA CYS A 380 29.95 -2.07 1.55
C CYS A 380 29.39 -3.50 1.37
N TRP A 381 28.76 -4.10 2.39
CA TRP A 381 28.33 -5.51 2.33
C TRP A 381 27.31 -5.80 1.21
N ASP A 382 26.38 -4.86 0.95
CA ASP A 382 25.28 -5.04 -0.02
C ASP A 382 25.46 -4.31 -1.35
N LYS A 383 26.70 -3.94 -1.71
CA LYS A 383 26.96 -3.35 -3.03
C LYS A 383 26.73 -4.41 -4.12
N VAL A 384 25.60 -4.31 -4.82
CA VAL A 384 25.38 -5.01 -6.09
C VAL A 384 25.53 -4.01 -7.23
N GLU A 385 26.52 -4.23 -8.09
CA GLU A 385 26.75 -3.38 -9.26
C GLU A 385 25.60 -3.55 -10.27
N ILE A 386 25.14 -2.43 -10.84
CA ILE A 386 24.06 -2.41 -11.83
C ILE A 386 24.35 -3.37 -12.99
N GLU A 387 25.62 -3.50 -13.39
CA GLU A 387 26.06 -4.41 -14.46
C GLU A 387 25.83 -5.90 -14.16
N ARG A 388 25.70 -6.27 -12.87
CA ARG A 388 25.43 -7.65 -12.42
C ARG A 388 23.94 -7.93 -12.24
N THR A 389 23.08 -6.97 -12.58
CA THR A 389 21.62 -7.06 -12.42
C THR A 389 20.92 -7.06 -13.79
N GLN A 390 19.86 -7.84 -13.90
CA GLN A 390 18.91 -7.77 -15.01
C GLN A 390 17.63 -7.10 -14.53
N LEU A 391 17.31 -5.94 -15.11
CA LEU A 391 16.09 -5.19 -14.82
C LEU A 391 15.01 -5.66 -15.79
N VAL A 392 14.09 -6.49 -15.30
CA VAL A 392 13.00 -7.02 -16.12
C VAL A 392 11.98 -5.92 -16.38
N SER A 393 11.67 -5.67 -17.65
CA SER A 393 10.65 -4.70 -18.09
C SER A 393 9.30 -5.37 -18.37
N VAL A 394 9.30 -6.59 -18.90
CA VAL A 394 8.10 -7.35 -19.27
C VAL A 394 8.19 -8.78 -18.76
N ILE A 395 7.07 -9.30 -18.25
CA ILE A 395 6.90 -10.71 -17.92
C ILE A 395 5.80 -11.27 -18.81
N GLY A 396 6.10 -12.32 -19.57
CA GLY A 396 5.14 -13.17 -20.26
C GLY A 396 4.94 -14.47 -19.50
N VAL A 397 3.70 -14.89 -19.30
CA VAL A 397 3.39 -16.18 -18.65
C VAL A 397 2.39 -16.95 -19.49
N ASP A 398 2.77 -18.17 -19.88
CA ASP A 398 1.97 -19.10 -20.65
C ASP A 398 1.81 -20.44 -19.91
N ALA A 399 0.80 -21.20 -20.31
CA ALA A 399 0.68 -22.60 -19.92
C ALA A 399 1.88 -23.40 -20.42
N GLY A 400 2.56 -24.11 -19.51
CA GLY A 400 3.62 -25.05 -19.88
C GLY A 400 3.06 -26.41 -20.30
N GLU A 401 3.92 -27.26 -20.86
CA GLU A 401 3.55 -28.58 -21.41
C GLU A 401 2.91 -29.51 -20.36
N ASP A 402 3.30 -29.37 -19.08
CA ASP A 402 2.87 -30.25 -17.99
C ASP A 402 1.74 -29.67 -17.13
N ILE A 403 1.19 -28.50 -17.48
CA ILE A 403 0.20 -27.79 -16.63
C ILE A 403 -1.02 -28.64 -16.27
N GLY A 404 -1.46 -29.49 -17.21
CA GLY A 404 -2.61 -30.39 -17.06
C GLY A 404 -2.31 -31.72 -16.35
N LYS A 405 -1.04 -32.03 -16.06
CA LYS A 405 -0.62 -33.28 -15.38
C LYS A 405 -0.82 -33.21 -13.86
N THR A 406 -1.73 -32.36 -13.38
CA THR A 406 -2.00 -32.12 -11.96
C THR A 406 -2.45 -33.40 -11.21
N LYS A 407 -2.96 -34.42 -11.91
CA LYS A 407 -3.32 -35.72 -11.32
C LYS A 407 -2.10 -36.56 -10.90
N GLU A 408 -0.95 -36.40 -11.55
CA GLU A 408 0.28 -37.11 -11.20
C GLU A 408 0.87 -36.58 -9.88
N LEU A 409 0.61 -35.31 -9.57
CA LEU A 409 1.00 -34.65 -8.31
C LEU A 409 0.06 -34.92 -7.13
N LYS A 410 -1.16 -35.43 -7.34
CA LYS A 410 -2.10 -35.71 -6.22
C LYS A 410 -1.68 -36.87 -5.34
N ASN A 411 -0.83 -37.76 -5.85
CA ASN A 411 -0.30 -38.91 -5.12
C ASN A 411 1.04 -38.63 -4.45
N VAL A 412 1.59 -37.44 -4.67
CA VAL A 412 2.82 -36.97 -4.05
C VAL A 412 2.50 -36.61 -2.61
N LYS A 413 3.17 -37.26 -1.66
CA LYS A 413 3.10 -36.92 -0.25
C LYS A 413 3.91 -35.65 0.00
N SER A 414 3.53 -34.88 1.02
CA SER A 414 4.30 -33.71 1.45
C SER A 414 5.76 -34.03 1.86
N THR A 415 6.06 -35.31 2.09
CA THR A 415 7.38 -35.83 2.46
C THR A 415 8.20 -36.29 1.26
N ASP A 416 7.62 -36.37 0.06
CA ASP A 416 8.33 -36.87 -1.11
C ASP A 416 9.33 -35.81 -1.60
N PRO A 417 10.60 -36.17 -1.85
CA PRO A 417 11.59 -35.23 -2.36
C PRO A 417 11.28 -34.91 -3.82
N LEU A 418 10.68 -33.75 -4.05
CA LEU A 418 10.27 -33.29 -5.39
C LEU A 418 11.34 -32.51 -6.15
N THR A 419 12.53 -32.36 -5.59
CA THR A 419 13.64 -31.59 -6.19
C THR A 419 14.15 -32.16 -7.52
N SER A 420 13.79 -33.40 -7.87
CA SER A 420 14.13 -34.03 -9.15
C SER A 420 13.00 -34.00 -10.19
N VAL A 421 11.82 -33.47 -9.85
CA VAL A 421 10.69 -33.47 -10.79
C VAL A 421 10.78 -32.23 -11.68
N ASN A 422 11.29 -32.42 -12.89
CA ASN A 422 11.35 -31.38 -13.92
C ASN A 422 9.97 -31.19 -14.57
N LEU A 423 9.07 -30.49 -13.86
CA LEU A 423 7.72 -30.18 -14.33
C LEU A 423 7.69 -28.83 -15.03
N LYS A 424 7.33 -28.85 -16.30
CA LYS A 424 7.14 -27.64 -17.11
C LYS A 424 5.71 -27.15 -16.99
N LYS A 425 5.32 -26.72 -15.78
CA LYS A 425 3.94 -26.28 -15.48
C LYS A 425 3.62 -24.93 -16.11
N ILE A 426 4.57 -24.01 -16.10
CA ILE A 426 4.44 -22.69 -16.71
C ILE A 426 5.63 -22.42 -17.62
N HIS A 427 5.40 -21.65 -18.67
CA HIS A 427 6.45 -21.07 -19.50
C HIS A 427 6.49 -19.56 -19.24
N VAL A 428 7.68 -19.04 -18.90
CA VAL A 428 7.88 -17.64 -18.54
C VAL A 428 8.91 -17.00 -19.46
N THR A 429 8.55 -15.87 -20.04
CA THR A 429 9.46 -15.03 -20.84
C THR A 429 9.75 -13.74 -20.08
N PHE A 430 11.02 -13.51 -19.72
CA PHE A 430 11.48 -12.25 -19.15
C PHE A 430 12.07 -11.36 -20.25
N GLY A 431 11.45 -10.19 -20.48
CA GLY A 431 11.98 -9.14 -21.34
C GLY A 431 12.85 -8.16 -20.56
N ILE A 432 14.07 -7.93 -21.03
CA ILE A 432 15.09 -7.10 -20.37
C ILE A 432 15.64 -6.10 -21.39
N PRO A 433 15.59 -4.78 -21.13
CA PRO A 433 16.16 -3.79 -22.02
C PRO A 433 17.68 -3.98 -22.16
N ASP A 434 18.18 -4.03 -23.40
CA ASP A 434 19.62 -4.13 -23.67
C ASP A 434 20.31 -2.76 -23.61
N LEU A 435 20.69 -2.35 -22.40
CA LEU A 435 21.35 -1.05 -22.17
C LEU A 435 22.72 -0.95 -22.86
N SER A 436 23.32 -2.07 -23.28
CA SER A 436 24.63 -2.06 -23.95
C SER A 436 24.62 -1.38 -25.32
N LYS A 437 23.44 -1.16 -25.91
CA LYS A 437 23.25 -0.49 -27.20
C LYS A 437 22.96 1.02 -27.10
N LEU A 438 22.93 1.58 -25.89
CA LEU A 438 22.77 3.01 -25.65
C LEU A 438 24.15 3.68 -25.63
N GLU A 439 24.65 4.08 -26.80
CA GLU A 439 25.87 4.91 -26.89
C GLU A 439 25.55 6.37 -26.49
N PRO A 440 26.37 7.04 -25.65
CA PRO A 440 26.18 8.46 -25.34
C PRO A 440 26.21 9.31 -26.62
N GLY A 441 25.14 10.07 -26.88
CA GLY A 441 25.06 10.99 -28.02
C GLY A 441 24.42 10.43 -29.30
N LYS A 442 24.13 9.13 -29.38
CA LYS A 442 23.25 8.57 -30.42
C LYS A 442 21.92 8.20 -29.78
N GLY A 443 20.82 8.79 -30.25
CA GLY A 443 19.45 8.44 -29.84
C GLY A 443 19.01 7.05 -30.32
N GLY A 444 19.84 6.03 -30.14
CA GLY A 444 19.52 4.64 -30.45
C GLY A 444 18.54 4.09 -29.43
N VAL A 445 17.56 3.32 -29.90
CA VAL A 445 16.64 2.64 -29.00
C VAL A 445 17.22 1.28 -28.65
N SER A 446 17.30 1.03 -27.35
CA SER A 446 17.67 -0.26 -26.80
C SER A 446 16.71 -1.34 -27.32
N GLY A 447 17.23 -2.34 -28.02
CA GLY A 447 16.47 -3.56 -28.30
C GLY A 447 16.36 -4.41 -27.03
N ASP A 448 15.35 -5.26 -26.93
CA ASP A 448 15.16 -6.10 -25.75
C ASP A 448 15.90 -7.44 -25.89
N LYS A 449 16.48 -7.93 -24.79
CA LYS A 449 16.95 -9.30 -24.60
C LYS A 449 15.85 -10.10 -23.91
N TYR A 450 15.71 -11.36 -24.27
CA TYR A 450 14.67 -12.23 -23.72
C TYR A 450 15.30 -13.46 -23.09
N VAL A 451 14.78 -13.86 -21.93
CA VAL A 451 15.14 -15.11 -21.26
C VAL A 451 13.88 -15.95 -21.13
N ASP A 452 13.87 -17.10 -21.81
CA ASP A 452 12.77 -18.06 -21.78
C ASP A 452 13.10 -19.23 -20.88
N VAL A 453 12.15 -19.57 -20.01
CA VAL A 453 12.30 -20.63 -19.03
C VAL A 453 10.98 -21.36 -18.84
N ASP A 454 11.08 -22.68 -18.71
CA ASP A 454 9.99 -23.48 -18.17
C ASP A 454 10.22 -23.60 -16.65
N GLY A 455 9.16 -23.71 -15.87
CA GLY A 455 9.26 -23.98 -14.45
C GLY A 455 7.99 -24.57 -13.87
N TYR A 456 8.09 -25.17 -12.69
CA TYR A 456 6.93 -25.66 -11.95
C TYR A 456 6.25 -24.56 -11.12
N SER A 457 6.96 -23.45 -10.88
CA SER A 457 6.49 -22.26 -10.17
C SER A 457 7.20 -21.02 -10.72
N MET A 458 6.70 -19.83 -10.41
CA MET A 458 7.37 -18.58 -10.79
C MET A 458 8.77 -18.47 -10.17
N GLU A 459 8.95 -18.91 -8.93
CA GLU A 459 10.26 -18.89 -8.26
C GLU A 459 11.27 -19.81 -8.94
N ASP A 460 10.85 -21.01 -9.32
CA ASP A 460 11.68 -21.95 -10.09
C ASP A 460 12.05 -21.38 -11.48
N ALA A 461 11.10 -20.74 -12.16
CA ALA A 461 11.35 -20.04 -13.41
C ALA A 461 12.39 -18.91 -13.22
N VAL A 462 12.28 -18.10 -12.16
CA VAL A 462 13.24 -17.04 -11.86
C VAL A 462 14.63 -17.61 -11.56
N ASN A 463 14.74 -18.66 -10.75
CA ASN A 463 16.01 -19.34 -10.47
C ASN A 463 16.64 -19.94 -11.72
N THR A 464 15.83 -20.56 -12.59
CA THR A 464 16.27 -21.08 -13.88
C THR A 464 16.71 -19.97 -14.83
N ALA A 465 16.07 -18.80 -14.78
CA ALA A 465 16.49 -17.64 -15.58
C ALA A 465 17.83 -17.09 -15.09
N MET A 466 18.03 -17.00 -13.77
CA MET A 466 19.30 -16.58 -13.16
C MET A 466 20.46 -17.54 -13.49
N SER A 467 20.20 -18.85 -13.56
CA SER A 467 21.25 -19.83 -13.91
C SER A 467 21.70 -19.69 -15.37
N LYS A 468 20.82 -19.25 -16.28
CA LYS A 468 21.13 -18.98 -17.69
C LYS A 468 21.86 -17.65 -17.93
N SER A 469 21.68 -16.65 -17.07
CA SER A 469 22.16 -15.28 -17.34
C SER A 469 23.30 -14.78 -16.45
N SER A 470 23.70 -15.57 -15.44
CA SER A 470 24.72 -15.25 -14.42
C SER A 470 24.56 -13.89 -13.71
N ARG A 471 23.35 -13.31 -13.78
CA ARG A 471 22.98 -12.01 -13.22
C ARG A 471 21.74 -12.15 -12.33
N THR A 472 21.63 -11.32 -11.31
CA THR A 472 20.46 -11.29 -10.44
C THR A 472 19.28 -10.63 -11.16
N VAL A 473 18.11 -11.27 -11.14
CA VAL A 473 16.88 -10.73 -11.73
C VAL A 473 16.21 -9.77 -10.74
N LYS A 474 15.79 -8.59 -11.19
CA LYS A 474 15.05 -7.60 -10.40
C LYS A 474 13.81 -7.09 -11.14
N PHE A 475 12.69 -7.01 -10.43
CA PHE A 475 11.37 -6.64 -10.98
C PHE A 475 10.97 -5.19 -10.73
N SER A 476 11.86 -4.38 -10.16
CA SER A 476 11.60 -2.96 -9.85
C SER A 476 11.33 -2.08 -11.07
N GLN A 477 11.63 -2.56 -12.28
CA GLN A 477 11.37 -1.86 -13.54
C GLN A 477 10.31 -2.55 -14.40
N THR A 478 9.62 -3.55 -13.86
CA THR A 478 8.61 -4.29 -14.62
C THR A 478 7.37 -3.42 -14.80
N LYS A 479 6.99 -3.18 -16.05
CA LYS A 479 5.88 -2.28 -16.42
C LYS A 479 4.71 -3.02 -17.08
N LEU A 480 4.93 -4.25 -17.56
CA LEU A 480 3.92 -5.01 -18.30
C LEU A 480 3.95 -6.51 -17.94
N LEU A 481 2.79 -7.06 -17.64
CA LEU A 481 2.50 -8.49 -17.51
C LEU A 481 1.61 -8.92 -18.67
N VAL A 482 2.06 -9.88 -19.46
CA VAL A 482 1.31 -10.48 -20.56
C VAL A 482 0.94 -11.90 -20.15
N LEU A 483 -0.35 -12.17 -19.98
CA LEU A 483 -0.84 -13.52 -19.70
C LEU A 483 -1.30 -14.16 -21.02
N GLY A 484 -0.83 -15.37 -21.30
CA GLY A 484 -1.34 -16.20 -22.37
C GLY A 484 -2.78 -16.63 -22.09
N LYS A 485 -3.65 -16.57 -23.10
CA LYS A 485 -5.04 -17.05 -22.95
C LYS A 485 -5.10 -18.52 -22.48
N SER A 486 -4.17 -19.37 -22.91
CA SER A 486 -4.09 -20.77 -22.51
C SER A 486 -3.83 -20.96 -21.01
N LEU A 487 -3.06 -20.06 -20.37
CA LEU A 487 -2.83 -20.10 -18.92
C LEU A 487 -4.15 -19.91 -18.15
N MET A 488 -5.04 -19.07 -18.67
CA MET A 488 -6.31 -18.72 -18.02
C MET A 488 -7.34 -19.86 -18.00
N GLU A 489 -7.05 -20.99 -18.64
CA GLU A 489 -7.83 -22.22 -18.52
C GLU A 489 -7.56 -22.95 -17.19
N TYR A 490 -6.47 -22.59 -16.49
CA TYR A 490 -5.99 -23.23 -15.26
C TYR A 490 -5.99 -22.25 -14.08
N PRO A 491 -7.16 -21.96 -13.47
CA PRO A 491 -7.32 -20.87 -12.50
C PRO A 491 -6.43 -21.01 -11.26
N ASP A 492 -6.15 -22.23 -10.79
CA ASP A 492 -5.29 -22.43 -9.63
C ASP A 492 -3.82 -22.09 -9.94
N VAL A 493 -3.37 -22.35 -11.17
CA VAL A 493 -2.02 -21.96 -11.62
C VAL A 493 -1.92 -20.45 -11.81
N VAL A 494 -2.98 -19.81 -12.34
CA VAL A 494 -3.06 -18.34 -12.38
C VAL A 494 -2.97 -17.76 -10.96
N LYS A 495 -3.67 -18.33 -9.97
CA LYS A 495 -3.57 -17.89 -8.57
C LYS A 495 -2.15 -18.04 -8.02
N GLU A 496 -1.46 -19.14 -8.30
CA GLU A 496 -0.07 -19.34 -7.88
C GLU A 496 0.87 -18.28 -8.48
N VAL A 497 0.72 -17.98 -9.78
CA VAL A 497 1.48 -16.93 -10.46
C VAL A 497 1.20 -15.56 -9.82
N ILE A 498 -0.07 -15.24 -9.60
CA ILE A 498 -0.50 -13.97 -9.02
C ILE A 498 -0.12 -13.85 -7.53
N ASP A 499 -0.08 -14.94 -6.77
CA ASP A 499 0.41 -14.98 -5.38
C ASP A 499 1.91 -14.67 -5.33
N TYR A 500 2.72 -15.28 -6.21
CA TYR A 500 4.14 -14.95 -6.32
C TYR A 500 4.37 -13.47 -6.61
N LEU A 501 3.71 -12.93 -7.65
CA LEU A 501 3.87 -11.53 -8.04
C LEU A 501 3.46 -10.54 -6.94
N GLN A 502 2.48 -10.90 -6.11
CA GLN A 502 2.03 -10.08 -4.98
C GLN A 502 2.99 -10.11 -3.79
N ARG A 503 3.73 -11.21 -3.62
CA ARG A 503 4.72 -11.41 -2.56
C ARG A 503 6.08 -10.85 -2.92
N GLU A 504 6.40 -10.73 -4.20
CA GLU A 504 7.68 -10.25 -4.69
C GLU A 504 7.94 -8.78 -4.28
N PRO A 505 8.85 -8.51 -3.34
CA PRO A 505 8.99 -7.18 -2.76
C PRO A 505 9.55 -6.15 -3.71
N SER A 506 10.29 -6.55 -4.76
CA SER A 506 10.83 -5.62 -5.74
C SER A 506 9.78 -5.19 -6.78
N LEU A 507 8.70 -5.94 -6.96
CA LEU A 507 7.68 -5.69 -8.00
C LEU A 507 6.77 -4.50 -7.66
N ASN A 508 6.38 -3.74 -8.68
CA ASN A 508 5.42 -2.64 -8.56
C ASN A 508 4.02 -3.09 -9.01
N ARG A 509 3.02 -3.01 -8.12
CA ARG A 509 1.62 -3.38 -8.40
C ARG A 509 0.96 -2.49 -9.47
N ASN A 510 1.56 -1.37 -9.85
CA ASN A 510 1.08 -0.51 -10.94
C ASN A 510 1.49 -0.97 -12.33
N MET A 511 2.22 -2.08 -12.47
CA MET A 511 2.47 -2.67 -13.78
C MET A 511 1.14 -2.98 -14.49
N TYR A 512 1.09 -2.79 -15.80
CA TYR A 512 -0.09 -3.07 -16.61
C TYR A 512 -0.22 -4.57 -16.86
N ILE A 513 -1.47 -5.05 -16.96
CA ILE A 513 -1.77 -6.43 -17.29
C ILE A 513 -2.55 -6.49 -18.61
N VAL A 514 -2.20 -7.43 -19.48
CA VAL A 514 -2.91 -7.71 -20.74
C VAL A 514 -3.02 -9.21 -20.96
N ILE A 515 -4.04 -9.63 -21.70
CA ILE A 515 -4.19 -11.02 -22.16
C ILE A 515 -3.84 -11.11 -23.63
N SER A 516 -2.92 -12.00 -23.96
CA SER A 516 -2.58 -12.32 -25.34
C SER A 516 -3.43 -13.46 -25.87
N SER A 517 -3.90 -13.34 -27.11
CA SER A 517 -4.79 -14.34 -27.72
C SER A 517 -4.08 -15.64 -28.10
N GLY A 518 -2.75 -15.57 -28.23
CA GLY A 518 -1.88 -16.73 -28.39
C GLY A 518 -0.80 -16.73 -27.31
N SER A 519 0.26 -17.51 -27.52
CA SER A 519 1.41 -17.56 -26.62
C SER A 519 2.03 -16.16 -26.42
N SER A 520 2.26 -15.76 -25.17
CA SER A 520 2.71 -14.42 -24.79
C SER A 520 4.09 -14.08 -25.37
N ASP A 521 4.97 -15.07 -25.48
CA ASP A 521 6.32 -14.95 -26.03
C ASP A 521 6.32 -14.34 -27.46
N LYS A 522 5.35 -14.72 -28.29
CA LYS A 522 5.21 -14.21 -29.67
C LYS A 522 4.91 -12.71 -29.69
N TYR A 523 4.17 -12.21 -28.70
CA TYR A 523 3.82 -10.80 -28.58
C TYR A 523 4.98 -10.01 -28.00
N ILE A 524 5.66 -10.56 -26.99
CA ILE A 524 6.78 -9.91 -26.31
C ILE A 524 8.01 -9.81 -27.22
N LYS A 525 8.25 -10.79 -28.10
CA LYS A 525 9.42 -10.84 -28.99
C LYS A 525 9.16 -10.20 -30.37
N ILE A 526 8.03 -9.51 -30.56
CA ILE A 526 7.70 -8.89 -31.84
C ILE A 526 8.74 -7.82 -32.21
N LYS A 527 9.17 -7.78 -33.48
CA LYS A 527 9.98 -6.66 -33.98
C LYS A 527 9.07 -5.46 -34.21
N THR A 528 9.25 -4.42 -33.40
CA THR A 528 8.43 -3.21 -33.48
C THR A 528 8.80 -2.35 -34.71
N PRO A 529 7.82 -1.81 -35.47
CA PRO A 529 8.11 -0.98 -36.65
C PRO A 529 8.75 0.37 -36.32
N MET A 530 8.51 0.89 -35.11
CA MET A 530 8.92 2.23 -34.68
C MET A 530 10.22 2.26 -33.88
N GLY A 531 10.91 1.12 -33.79
CA GLY A 531 12.13 1.00 -32.99
C GLY A 531 11.91 1.34 -31.52
N LYS A 532 10.72 1.11 -30.92
CA LYS A 532 10.50 1.20 -29.47
C LYS A 532 10.78 -0.16 -28.82
N SER A 533 11.07 -0.20 -27.51
CA SER A 533 11.00 -1.46 -26.74
C SER A 533 9.61 -2.08 -26.90
N THR A 534 9.50 -3.41 -26.84
CA THR A 534 8.18 -4.08 -27.00
C THR A 534 7.23 -3.66 -25.90
N GLU A 535 7.75 -3.53 -24.68
CA GLU A 535 7.07 -2.91 -23.53
C GLU A 535 6.45 -1.56 -23.89
N GLY A 536 7.26 -0.61 -24.37
CA GLY A 536 6.79 0.73 -24.71
C GLY A 536 5.83 0.76 -25.89
N TYR A 537 5.95 -0.18 -26.84
CA TYR A 537 5.00 -0.33 -27.94
C TYR A 537 3.63 -0.82 -27.45
N ILE A 538 3.57 -1.91 -26.68
CA ILE A 538 2.31 -2.44 -26.14
C ILE A 538 1.68 -1.43 -25.18
N LEU A 539 2.47 -0.80 -24.30
CA LEU A 539 1.95 0.22 -23.40
C LEU A 539 1.45 1.45 -24.15
N GLY A 540 2.10 1.88 -25.23
CA GLY A 540 1.60 2.96 -26.08
C GLY A 540 0.24 2.64 -26.71
N LEU A 541 -0.01 1.37 -27.07
CA LEU A 541 -1.31 0.92 -27.58
C LEU A 541 -2.37 0.85 -26.47
N VAL A 542 -2.00 0.33 -25.29
CA VAL A 542 -2.92 0.11 -24.16
C VAL A 542 -3.29 1.44 -23.48
N GLN A 543 -2.33 2.35 -23.33
CA GLN A 543 -2.53 3.62 -22.63
C GLN A 543 -3.18 4.69 -23.51
N GLY A 544 -3.19 4.49 -24.83
CA GLY A 544 -3.95 5.34 -25.75
C GLY A 544 -3.47 6.79 -25.76
N ASP A 545 -2.19 7.04 -26.03
CA ASP A 545 -1.67 8.40 -26.28
C ASP A 545 -2.37 9.11 -27.47
N VAL A 546 -3.17 8.35 -28.25
CA VAL A 546 -4.03 8.86 -29.31
C VAL A 546 -5.44 9.04 -28.75
N LYS A 547 -5.94 10.29 -28.76
CA LYS A 547 -7.27 10.73 -28.26
C LYS A 547 -8.49 9.95 -28.79
N ASP A 548 -8.32 8.98 -29.68
CA ASP A 548 -9.38 8.25 -30.37
C ASP A 548 -9.45 6.75 -30.01
N ASN A 549 -8.55 6.23 -29.16
CA ASN A 549 -8.53 4.81 -28.81
C ASN A 549 -9.33 4.50 -27.55
N GLU A 550 -10.41 3.74 -27.72
CA GLU A 550 -11.28 3.25 -26.66
C GLU A 550 -10.69 2.01 -25.98
N VAL A 551 -9.66 2.22 -25.18
CA VAL A 551 -8.93 1.14 -24.52
C VAL A 551 -9.09 1.25 -23.01
N LYS A 552 -9.61 0.19 -22.41
CA LYS A 552 -9.54 0.03 -20.96
C LYS A 552 -8.09 -0.19 -20.58
N THR A 553 -7.59 0.52 -19.58
CA THR A 553 -6.29 0.22 -18.97
C THR A 553 -6.51 -0.49 -17.64
N VAL A 554 -5.69 -1.50 -17.35
CA VAL A 554 -5.79 -2.28 -16.12
C VAL A 554 -4.39 -2.54 -15.60
N THR A 555 -4.16 -2.21 -14.33
CA THR A 555 -2.93 -2.57 -13.60
C THR A 555 -3.10 -3.88 -12.84
N LEU A 556 -1.99 -4.47 -12.38
CA LEU A 556 -2.05 -5.61 -11.46
C LEU A 556 -2.85 -5.25 -10.21
N ASN A 557 -2.68 -4.04 -9.65
CA ASN A 557 -3.48 -3.57 -8.53
C ASN A 557 -4.98 -3.56 -8.85
N ASP A 558 -5.40 -2.99 -9.99
CA ASP A 558 -6.81 -2.97 -10.39
C ASP A 558 -7.40 -4.38 -10.52
N PHE A 559 -6.61 -5.31 -11.08
CA PHE A 559 -6.97 -6.70 -11.20
C PHE A 559 -7.16 -7.34 -9.81
N LEU A 560 -6.21 -7.14 -8.89
CA LEU A 560 -6.27 -7.67 -7.53
C LEU A 560 -7.47 -7.15 -6.76
N VAL A 561 -7.71 -5.82 -6.80
CA VAL A 561 -8.89 -5.20 -6.17
C VAL A 561 -10.18 -5.81 -6.73
N SER A 562 -10.30 -5.89 -8.06
CA SER A 562 -11.51 -6.42 -8.70
C SER A 562 -11.73 -7.90 -8.37
N MET A 563 -10.66 -8.69 -8.35
CA MET A 563 -10.73 -10.11 -8.00
C MET A 563 -11.09 -10.34 -6.53
N SER A 564 -10.54 -9.58 -5.58
CA SER A 564 -10.88 -9.74 -4.16
C SER A 564 -12.27 -9.24 -3.81
N GLU A 565 -12.72 -8.13 -4.40
CA GLU A 565 -14.03 -7.55 -4.07
C GLU A 565 -15.16 -8.26 -4.83
N ASN A 566 -14.96 -8.53 -6.11
CA ASN A 566 -16.02 -8.97 -7.03
C ASN A 566 -15.89 -10.41 -7.52
N GLY A 567 -14.71 -11.03 -7.37
CA GLY A 567 -14.43 -12.35 -7.95
C GLY A 567 -14.34 -12.35 -9.48
N ASN A 568 -14.32 -11.16 -10.09
CA ASN A 568 -14.25 -10.99 -11.54
C ASN A 568 -13.49 -9.72 -11.93
N SER A 569 -13.01 -9.67 -13.17
CA SER A 569 -12.32 -8.53 -13.75
C SER A 569 -12.44 -8.56 -15.28
N ILE A 570 -12.17 -7.44 -15.95
CA ILE A 570 -12.03 -7.39 -17.41
C ILE A 570 -10.65 -6.84 -17.75
N ILE A 571 -9.87 -7.57 -18.54
CA ILE A 571 -8.45 -7.27 -18.83
C ILE A 571 -8.29 -6.96 -20.32
N PRO A 572 -7.48 -5.97 -20.74
CA PRO A 572 -7.28 -5.66 -22.15
C PRO A 572 -6.72 -6.86 -22.90
N LYS A 573 -7.33 -7.16 -24.04
CA LYS A 573 -6.94 -8.29 -24.89
C LYS A 573 -6.15 -7.79 -26.08
N ILE A 574 -5.02 -8.42 -26.37
CA ILE A 574 -4.17 -8.12 -27.51
C ILE A 574 -4.18 -9.26 -28.53
N GLU A 575 -4.16 -8.87 -29.80
CA GLU A 575 -4.15 -9.77 -30.96
C GLU A 575 -3.09 -9.31 -31.95
N MET A 576 -2.46 -10.27 -32.63
CA MET A 576 -1.62 -9.97 -33.79
C MET A 576 -2.50 -9.60 -34.98
N ASP A 577 -2.05 -8.64 -35.77
CA ASP A 577 -2.68 -8.37 -37.06
C ASP A 577 -2.41 -9.50 -38.06
N LYS A 578 -3.15 -9.54 -39.17
CA LYS A 578 -3.09 -10.62 -40.18
C LYS A 578 -1.68 -10.82 -40.75
N ASP A 579 -0.90 -9.74 -40.84
CA ASP A 579 0.48 -9.75 -41.32
C ASP A 579 1.51 -10.21 -40.26
N LYS A 580 1.06 -10.41 -39.01
CA LYS A 580 1.86 -10.77 -37.82
C LYS A 580 3.00 -9.80 -37.51
N LYS A 581 2.93 -8.57 -38.01
CA LYS A 581 3.95 -7.52 -37.78
C LYS A 581 3.51 -6.49 -36.74
N ASN A 582 2.21 -6.36 -36.52
CA ASN A 582 1.64 -5.38 -35.61
C ASN A 582 0.76 -6.04 -34.55
N ILE A 583 0.62 -5.37 -33.41
CA ILE A 583 -0.32 -5.74 -32.34
C ILE A 583 -1.49 -4.76 -32.40
N LYS A 584 -2.71 -5.27 -32.23
CA LYS A 584 -3.91 -4.48 -32.03
C LYS A 584 -4.59 -4.82 -30.70
N ILE A 585 -5.28 -3.85 -30.13
CA ILE A 585 -6.17 -4.06 -28.99
C ILE A 585 -7.49 -4.65 -29.52
N ALA A 586 -7.92 -5.78 -28.99
CA ALA A 586 -9.11 -6.52 -29.42
C ALA A 586 -10.23 -6.49 -28.36
N GLY A 587 -10.41 -5.35 -27.70
CA GLY A 587 -11.34 -5.20 -26.58
C GLY A 587 -10.77 -5.73 -25.25
N THR A 588 -11.60 -6.41 -24.47
CA THR A 588 -11.24 -6.96 -23.16
C THR A 588 -11.67 -8.42 -23.01
N ALA A 589 -10.89 -9.18 -22.26
CA ALA A 589 -11.22 -10.53 -21.83
C ALA A 589 -11.89 -10.46 -20.44
N ALA A 590 -13.03 -11.12 -20.31
CA ALA A 590 -13.76 -11.28 -19.06
C ALA A 590 -13.16 -12.44 -18.26
N ILE A 591 -12.75 -12.14 -17.03
CA ILE A 591 -12.14 -13.08 -16.09
C ILE A 591 -13.07 -13.25 -14.89
N LYS A 592 -13.37 -14.50 -14.55
CA LYS A 592 -14.19 -14.87 -13.39
C LYS A 592 -13.46 -15.96 -12.60
N ASN A 593 -13.24 -15.73 -11.30
CA ASN A 593 -12.50 -16.65 -10.43
C ASN A 593 -11.15 -17.11 -11.00
N PHE A 594 -10.38 -16.17 -11.57
CA PHE A 594 -9.09 -16.40 -12.24
C PHE A 594 -9.15 -17.26 -13.51
N LYS A 595 -10.36 -17.53 -14.02
CA LYS A 595 -10.59 -18.25 -15.28
C LYS A 595 -11.07 -17.30 -16.36
N TYR A 596 -10.65 -17.54 -17.60
CA TYR A 596 -11.22 -16.87 -18.77
C TYR A 596 -12.68 -17.31 -18.99
N ASP A 597 -13.58 -16.33 -19.11
CA ASP A 597 -15.03 -16.56 -19.21
C ASP A 597 -15.63 -16.08 -20.54
N GLY A 598 -14.98 -15.12 -21.22
CA GLY A 598 -15.37 -14.68 -22.56
C GLY A 598 -14.68 -13.39 -23.00
N ASP A 599 -15.10 -12.84 -24.14
CA ASP A 599 -14.58 -11.58 -24.68
C ASP A 599 -15.68 -10.51 -24.72
N LEU A 600 -15.29 -9.28 -24.43
CA LEU A 600 -16.01 -8.07 -24.78
C LEU A 600 -15.25 -7.39 -25.92
N ASN A 601 -15.92 -7.17 -27.05
CA ASN A 601 -15.31 -6.46 -28.17
C ASN A 601 -15.03 -4.98 -27.81
N GLN A 602 -14.42 -4.23 -28.73
CA GLN A 602 -14.03 -2.84 -28.47
C GLN A 602 -15.23 -1.92 -28.17
N VAL A 603 -16.34 -2.09 -28.89
CA VAL A 603 -17.58 -1.30 -28.68
C VAL A 603 -18.18 -1.62 -27.31
N GLN A 604 -18.31 -2.90 -26.97
CA GLN A 604 -18.81 -3.35 -25.67
C GLN A 604 -17.92 -2.85 -24.53
N THR A 605 -16.60 -2.98 -24.67
CA THR A 605 -15.62 -2.49 -23.68
C THR A 605 -15.80 -0.99 -23.45
N SER A 606 -15.91 -0.23 -24.52
CA SER A 606 -16.12 1.22 -24.48
C SER A 606 -17.46 1.61 -23.83
N ASN A 607 -18.52 0.86 -24.12
CA ASN A 607 -19.81 1.06 -23.48
C ASN A 607 -19.77 0.72 -21.99
N ILE A 608 -19.00 -0.30 -21.58
CA ILE A 608 -18.76 -0.58 -20.17
C ILE A 608 -17.99 0.57 -19.52
N GLU A 609 -16.96 1.14 -20.14
CA GLU A 609 -16.24 2.32 -19.62
C GLU A 609 -17.17 3.54 -19.49
N LEU A 610 -18.08 3.74 -20.45
CA LEU A 610 -19.10 4.79 -20.40
C LEU A 610 -20.10 4.53 -19.26
N LEU A 611 -20.56 3.29 -19.12
CA LEU A 611 -21.41 2.83 -18.03
C LEU A 611 -20.71 2.82 -16.69
N GLN A 612 -19.37 2.86 -16.63
CA GLN A 612 -18.57 3.09 -15.43
C GLN A 612 -18.41 4.58 -15.12
N GLY A 613 -18.68 5.47 -16.09
CA GLY A 613 -18.37 6.90 -16.01
C GLY A 613 -16.87 7.19 -16.10
N LYS A 614 -16.10 6.29 -16.72
CA LYS A 614 -14.63 6.40 -16.88
C LYS A 614 -14.21 6.75 -18.29
N LEU A 615 -15.09 6.63 -19.29
CA LEU A 615 -14.78 6.96 -20.67
C LEU A 615 -14.46 8.46 -20.81
N LYS A 616 -13.20 8.77 -21.12
CA LYS A 616 -12.72 10.15 -21.29
C LYS A 616 -12.85 10.65 -22.72
N SER A 617 -12.66 9.79 -23.71
CA SER A 617 -12.79 10.12 -25.12
C SER A 617 -13.18 8.87 -25.90
N GLY A 618 -13.83 9.04 -27.04
CA GLY A 618 -14.20 7.94 -27.91
C GLY A 618 -14.78 8.43 -29.23
N LYS A 619 -14.72 7.57 -30.26
CA LYS A 619 -15.33 7.82 -31.55
C LYS A 619 -16.60 6.98 -31.67
N ARG A 620 -17.69 7.62 -32.08
CA ARG A 620 -18.96 6.97 -32.41
C ARG A 620 -19.46 7.45 -33.76
N MET A 621 -20.36 6.67 -34.33
CA MET A 621 -20.99 6.99 -35.60
C MET A 621 -22.47 6.65 -35.51
N ILE A 622 -23.29 7.52 -36.09
CA ILE A 622 -24.69 7.20 -36.40
C ILE A 622 -24.94 7.40 -37.89
N TYR A 623 -25.99 6.77 -38.41
CA TYR A 623 -26.43 7.00 -39.78
C TYR A 623 -27.67 7.89 -39.80
N LEU A 624 -27.63 8.94 -40.60
CA LEU A 624 -28.76 9.82 -40.87
C LEU A 624 -28.92 9.96 -42.38
N GLU A 625 -30.13 9.70 -42.90
CA GLU A 625 -30.45 9.89 -44.33
C GLU A 625 -29.47 9.16 -45.28
N GLY A 626 -28.96 7.99 -44.87
CA GLY A 626 -28.00 7.21 -45.65
C GLY A 626 -26.54 7.66 -45.54
N HIS A 627 -26.25 8.70 -44.75
CA HIS A 627 -24.91 9.24 -44.56
C HIS A 627 -24.39 9.03 -43.12
N PRO A 628 -23.09 8.74 -42.94
CA PRO A 628 -22.49 8.64 -41.61
C PRO A 628 -22.30 10.02 -40.99
N VAL A 629 -22.59 10.12 -39.69
CA VAL A 629 -22.26 11.26 -38.85
C VAL A 629 -21.25 10.79 -37.80
N ASP A 630 -20.00 11.21 -37.94
CA ASP A 630 -18.92 10.88 -37.00
C ASP A 630 -18.97 11.84 -35.81
N ILE A 631 -19.17 11.29 -34.61
CA ILE A 631 -19.27 12.03 -33.35
C ILE A 631 -18.12 11.60 -32.45
N ARG A 632 -17.35 12.57 -31.97
CA ARG A 632 -16.31 12.36 -30.96
C ARG A 632 -16.87 12.74 -29.59
N ILE A 633 -16.82 11.81 -28.65
CA ILE A 633 -17.07 12.05 -27.24
C ILE A 633 -15.81 12.71 -26.67
N ASN A 634 -15.97 13.85 -26.01
CA ASN A 634 -14.89 14.62 -25.40
C ASN A 634 -14.88 14.48 -23.87
N ASP A 635 -16.04 14.25 -23.26
CA ASP A 635 -16.19 13.97 -21.84
C ASP A 635 -17.49 13.21 -21.58
N SER A 636 -17.53 12.45 -20.49
CA SER A 636 -18.75 11.76 -20.06
C SER A 636 -18.83 11.67 -18.55
N ASN A 637 -20.05 11.80 -18.03
CA ASN A 637 -20.33 11.69 -16.60
C ASN A 637 -21.55 10.81 -16.36
N ARG A 638 -21.51 10.03 -15.29
CA ARG A 638 -22.55 9.05 -14.93
C ARG A 638 -23.22 9.39 -13.60
N ARG A 639 -24.53 9.18 -13.52
CA ARG A 639 -25.28 9.10 -12.26
C ARG A 639 -26.08 7.80 -12.22
N ILE A 640 -26.08 7.12 -11.08
CA ILE A 640 -26.86 5.90 -10.84
C ILE A 640 -27.86 6.18 -9.73
N LYS A 641 -29.05 5.62 -9.86
CA LYS A 641 -30.02 5.42 -8.77
C LYS A 641 -30.46 3.97 -8.78
N VAL A 642 -30.63 3.37 -7.60
CA VAL A 642 -31.17 2.01 -7.49
C VAL A 642 -32.45 2.02 -6.66
N SER A 643 -33.43 1.23 -7.11
CA SER A 643 -34.65 0.89 -6.38
C SER A 643 -34.85 -0.62 -6.41
N GLN A 644 -35.82 -1.12 -5.64
CA GLN A 644 -36.24 -2.51 -5.68
C GLN A 644 -37.72 -2.57 -6.04
N GLU A 645 -38.06 -3.33 -7.08
CA GLU A 645 -39.43 -3.46 -7.60
C GLU A 645 -39.76 -4.94 -7.75
N LYS A 646 -40.84 -5.40 -7.10
CA LYS A 646 -41.27 -6.82 -7.13
C LYS A 646 -40.15 -7.82 -6.80
N GLY A 647 -39.22 -7.44 -5.92
CA GLY A 647 -38.08 -8.25 -5.50
C GLY A 647 -36.80 -8.06 -6.33
N ASN A 648 -36.88 -7.49 -7.54
CA ASN A 648 -35.74 -7.29 -8.43
C ASN A 648 -35.09 -5.92 -8.24
N LEU A 649 -33.77 -5.85 -8.44
CA LEU A 649 -33.03 -4.59 -8.45
C LEU A 649 -33.30 -3.82 -9.74
N VAL A 650 -33.56 -2.52 -9.63
CA VAL A 650 -33.78 -1.62 -10.77
C VAL A 650 -32.75 -0.50 -10.74
N PHE A 651 -31.80 -0.54 -11.66
CA PHE A 651 -30.77 0.48 -11.82
C PHE A 651 -31.17 1.49 -12.89
N ASN A 652 -31.24 2.75 -12.51
CA ASN A 652 -31.47 3.88 -13.42
C ASN A 652 -30.17 4.66 -13.60
N ILE A 653 -29.58 4.55 -14.77
CA ILE A 653 -28.32 5.17 -15.14
C ILE A 653 -28.61 6.37 -16.03
N LYS A 654 -28.18 7.56 -15.61
CA LYS A 654 -28.14 8.76 -16.45
C LYS A 654 -26.70 9.01 -16.89
N LEU A 655 -26.48 8.99 -18.20
CA LEU A 655 -25.22 9.36 -18.85
C LEU A 655 -25.36 10.76 -19.43
N ASN A 656 -24.48 11.68 -19.03
CA ASN A 656 -24.35 12.98 -19.66
C ASN A 656 -23.08 12.97 -20.51
N ILE A 657 -23.21 13.29 -21.80
CA ILE A 657 -22.10 13.19 -22.77
C ILE A 657 -21.86 14.57 -23.38
N GLU A 658 -20.61 15.02 -23.38
CA GLU A 658 -20.20 16.17 -24.19
C GLU A 658 -19.46 15.68 -25.44
N SER A 659 -19.86 16.19 -26.60
CA SER A 659 -19.36 15.69 -27.88
C SER A 659 -19.13 16.79 -28.91
N GLU A 660 -18.48 16.41 -30.01
CA GLU A 660 -18.29 17.22 -31.19
C GLU A 660 -18.51 16.42 -32.47
N ILE A 661 -19.09 17.05 -33.49
CA ILE A 661 -19.21 16.46 -34.81
C ILE A 661 -17.87 16.61 -35.54
N LYS A 662 -17.39 15.50 -36.12
CA LYS A 662 -16.17 15.47 -36.93
C LYS A 662 -16.46 15.40 -38.42
N ASN A 663 -17.54 14.72 -38.79
CA ASN A 663 -17.96 14.54 -40.16
C ASN A 663 -19.48 14.48 -40.20
N TYR A 664 -20.06 15.18 -41.18
CA TYR A 664 -21.47 15.23 -41.44
C TYR A 664 -21.67 15.64 -42.91
N TYR A 665 -22.55 14.93 -43.60
CA TYR A 665 -22.97 15.29 -44.95
C TYR A 665 -24.47 15.07 -45.08
N THR A 666 -25.19 16.09 -45.56
CA THR A 666 -26.59 15.97 -45.99
C THR A 666 -26.80 16.79 -47.25
N SER A 667 -27.73 16.36 -48.10
CA SER A 667 -27.87 16.86 -49.46
C SER A 667 -28.19 18.35 -49.57
N ASP A 668 -28.84 19.04 -48.61
CA ASP A 668 -29.27 20.44 -48.83
C ASP A 668 -29.49 21.34 -47.57
N LYS A 669 -28.93 21.06 -46.38
CA LYS A 669 -29.12 21.97 -45.21
C LYS A 669 -27.86 22.20 -44.37
N VAL A 670 -27.60 23.49 -44.11
CA VAL A 670 -26.72 24.00 -43.03
C VAL A 670 -27.12 23.37 -41.70
N LEU A 671 -26.15 23.09 -40.83
CA LEU A 671 -26.34 22.43 -39.56
C LEU A 671 -27.11 23.33 -38.58
N SER A 672 -28.44 23.24 -38.61
CA SER A 672 -29.35 24.06 -37.80
C SER A 672 -29.48 23.54 -36.36
N VAL A 673 -30.02 24.37 -35.46
CA VAL A 673 -30.30 23.99 -34.06
C VAL A 673 -31.26 22.79 -33.99
N ASP A 674 -32.26 22.74 -34.86
CA ASP A 674 -33.21 21.62 -34.91
C ASP A 674 -32.55 20.33 -35.41
N LYS A 675 -31.70 20.43 -36.45
CA LYS A 675 -30.95 19.26 -36.97
C LYS A 675 -29.93 18.77 -35.93
N LEU A 676 -29.26 19.67 -35.21
CA LEU A 676 -28.41 19.34 -34.07
C LEU A 676 -29.17 18.60 -32.98
N SER A 677 -30.34 19.12 -32.58
CA SER A 677 -31.19 18.50 -31.57
C SER A 677 -31.64 17.10 -32.02
N TYR A 678 -31.94 16.93 -33.31
CA TYR A 678 -32.26 15.64 -33.89
C TYR A 678 -31.07 14.66 -33.90
N ILE A 679 -29.86 15.14 -34.23
CA ILE A 679 -28.61 14.36 -34.15
C ILE A 679 -28.39 13.92 -32.69
N GLU A 680 -28.50 14.83 -31.72
CA GLU A 680 -28.36 14.53 -30.29
C GLU A 680 -29.36 13.46 -29.84
N GLN A 681 -30.64 13.58 -30.22
CA GLN A 681 -31.66 12.59 -29.86
C GLN A 681 -31.42 11.22 -30.51
N SER A 682 -31.02 11.20 -31.77
CA SER A 682 -30.69 9.97 -32.51
C SER A 682 -29.48 9.28 -31.89
N PHE A 683 -28.46 10.07 -31.55
CA PHE A 683 -27.27 9.61 -30.84
C PHE A 683 -27.60 9.06 -29.45
N ASN A 684 -28.42 9.76 -28.67
CA ASN A 684 -28.86 9.31 -27.34
C ASN A 684 -29.56 7.95 -27.41
N LYS A 685 -30.44 7.74 -28.40
CA LYS A 685 -31.13 6.46 -28.62
C LYS A 685 -30.14 5.34 -28.99
N ALA A 686 -29.23 5.61 -29.92
CA ALA A 686 -28.22 4.65 -30.35
C ALA A 686 -27.31 4.21 -29.19
N ILE A 687 -26.73 5.16 -28.47
CA ILE A 687 -25.84 4.87 -27.32
C ILE A 687 -26.59 4.20 -26.17
N SER A 688 -27.84 4.59 -25.89
CA SER A 688 -28.68 3.92 -24.90
C SER A 688 -28.88 2.45 -25.25
N GLN A 689 -29.16 2.15 -26.52
CA GLN A 689 -29.37 0.80 -27.01
C GLN A 689 -28.08 -0.02 -26.96
N GLU A 690 -26.96 0.52 -27.46
CA GLU A 690 -25.65 -0.12 -27.39
C GLU A 690 -25.22 -0.47 -25.95
N CYS A 691 -25.46 0.44 -25.01
CA CYS A 691 -25.19 0.20 -23.58
C CYS A 691 -26.07 -0.92 -23.03
N LYS A 692 -27.38 -0.91 -23.33
CA LYS A 692 -28.31 -1.97 -22.90
C LYS A 692 -27.91 -3.33 -23.44
N ASP A 693 -27.47 -3.41 -24.68
CA ASP A 693 -27.05 -4.67 -25.28
C ASP A 693 -25.71 -5.16 -24.69
N SER A 694 -24.79 -4.24 -24.38
CA SER A 694 -23.56 -4.57 -23.65
C SER A 694 -23.86 -5.10 -22.23
N ILE A 695 -24.82 -4.50 -21.52
CA ILE A 695 -25.28 -4.98 -20.20
C ILE A 695 -25.88 -6.38 -20.30
N LYS A 696 -26.69 -6.67 -21.33
CA LYS A 696 -27.27 -8.00 -21.50
C LYS A 696 -26.20 -9.07 -21.69
N VAL A 697 -25.14 -8.78 -22.43
CA VAL A 697 -24.00 -9.69 -22.60
C VAL A 697 -23.33 -9.98 -21.25
N THR A 698 -23.11 -8.96 -20.43
CA THR A 698 -22.49 -9.16 -19.10
C THR A 698 -23.41 -9.87 -18.12
N GLN A 699 -24.73 -9.67 -18.18
CA GLN A 699 -25.73 -10.36 -17.35
C GLN A 699 -25.99 -11.81 -17.76
N ARG A 700 -26.11 -12.08 -19.06
CA ARG A 700 -26.59 -13.38 -19.58
C ARG A 700 -25.45 -14.31 -19.95
N ASP A 701 -24.49 -13.81 -20.71
CA ASP A 701 -23.46 -14.62 -21.33
C ASP A 701 -22.27 -14.81 -20.39
N LEU A 702 -21.81 -13.71 -19.77
CA LEU A 702 -20.61 -13.71 -18.91
C LEU A 702 -20.94 -13.81 -17.41
N LYS A 703 -22.15 -13.43 -16.98
CA LYS A 703 -22.56 -13.42 -15.56
C LYS A 703 -21.53 -12.78 -14.64
N ILE A 704 -20.99 -11.63 -15.07
CA ILE A 704 -20.06 -10.79 -14.30
C ILE A 704 -20.60 -9.37 -14.26
N ASP A 705 -20.28 -8.63 -13.20
CA ASP A 705 -20.61 -7.21 -13.07
C ASP A 705 -19.38 -6.33 -13.32
N PRO A 706 -19.03 -6.05 -14.59
CA PRO A 706 -17.92 -5.16 -14.90
C PRO A 706 -18.35 -3.69 -14.81
N ILE A 707 -19.57 -3.35 -14.36
CA ILE A 707 -20.07 -1.95 -14.29
C ILE A 707 -19.87 -1.37 -12.87
N GLY A 708 -19.79 -2.26 -11.88
CA GLY A 708 -19.58 -1.92 -10.47
C GLY A 708 -20.88 -1.63 -9.73
N PHE A 709 -21.98 -2.29 -10.09
CA PHE A 709 -23.25 -2.20 -9.34
C PHE A 709 -23.13 -2.82 -7.96
N LYS A 710 -22.39 -3.92 -7.81
CA LYS A 710 -22.10 -4.56 -6.53
C LYS A 710 -21.51 -3.55 -5.55
N ASP A 711 -20.43 -2.91 -5.98
CA ASP A 711 -19.72 -1.91 -5.21
C ASP A 711 -20.60 -0.69 -4.90
N TYR A 712 -21.43 -0.27 -5.87
CA TYR A 712 -22.37 0.83 -5.70
C TYR A 712 -23.42 0.53 -4.61
N ILE A 713 -24.06 -0.65 -4.64
CA ILE A 713 -25.07 -1.03 -3.61
C ILE A 713 -24.39 -1.27 -2.27
N LYS A 714 -23.27 -2.02 -2.23
CA LYS A 714 -22.49 -2.28 -1.00
C LYS A 714 -22.19 -0.98 -0.26
N ARG A 715 -21.88 0.09 -0.99
CA ARG A 715 -21.51 1.40 -0.47
C ARG A 715 -22.68 2.30 -0.12
N TYR A 716 -23.59 2.56 -1.07
CA TYR A 716 -24.63 3.59 -0.91
C TYR A 716 -25.97 3.04 -0.43
N HIS A 717 -26.17 1.72 -0.52
CA HIS A 717 -27.41 1.03 -0.12
C HIS A 717 -27.10 -0.24 0.70
N PRO A 718 -26.37 -0.14 1.82
CA PRO A 718 -25.84 -1.31 2.54
C PRO A 718 -26.94 -2.22 3.14
N LEU A 719 -28.12 -1.68 3.44
CA LEU A 719 -29.29 -2.49 3.84
C LEU A 719 -29.81 -3.36 2.69
N MET A 720 -29.85 -2.81 1.47
CA MET A 720 -30.21 -3.56 0.26
C MET A 720 -29.14 -4.60 -0.06
N TRP A 721 -27.85 -4.24 0.08
CA TRP A 721 -26.73 -5.16 -0.10
C TRP A 721 -26.88 -6.40 0.79
N ARG A 722 -27.25 -6.26 2.06
CA ARG A 722 -27.46 -7.40 2.98
C ARG A 722 -28.44 -8.44 2.47
N GLN A 723 -29.45 -8.03 1.71
CA GLN A 723 -30.47 -8.93 1.17
C GLN A 723 -29.97 -9.73 -0.04
N VAL A 724 -29.08 -9.13 -0.83
CA VAL A 724 -28.60 -9.70 -2.11
C VAL A 724 -27.18 -10.27 -2.04
N LYS A 725 -26.42 -10.01 -0.97
CA LYS A 725 -24.97 -10.33 -0.87
C LYS A 725 -24.65 -11.79 -1.18
N ASP A 726 -25.46 -12.73 -0.69
CA ASP A 726 -25.20 -14.17 -0.78
C ASP A 726 -25.61 -14.74 -2.15
N LYS A 727 -26.41 -13.99 -2.91
CA LYS A 727 -26.93 -14.34 -4.24
C LYS A 727 -26.74 -13.20 -5.23
N TRP A 728 -25.59 -12.52 -5.14
CA TRP A 728 -25.33 -11.32 -5.94
C TRP A 728 -25.40 -11.62 -7.44
N GLU A 729 -24.84 -12.76 -7.87
CA GLU A 729 -24.83 -13.14 -9.28
C GLU A 729 -26.25 -13.29 -9.84
N ASP A 730 -27.14 -13.97 -9.11
CA ASP A 730 -28.55 -14.11 -9.50
C ASP A 730 -29.26 -12.75 -9.49
N SER A 731 -29.02 -11.95 -8.46
CA SER A 731 -29.61 -10.61 -8.32
C SER A 731 -29.15 -9.66 -9.44
N TYR A 732 -27.90 -9.78 -9.88
CA TYR A 732 -27.35 -9.01 -10.99
C TYR A 732 -27.93 -9.46 -12.33
N LYS A 733 -28.06 -10.78 -12.54
CA LYS A 733 -28.65 -11.36 -13.75
C LYS A 733 -30.09 -10.92 -13.96
N ASP A 734 -30.88 -10.87 -12.89
CA ASP A 734 -32.30 -10.51 -12.93
C ASP A 734 -32.55 -8.99 -12.77
N ALA A 735 -31.49 -8.20 -12.57
CA ALA A 735 -31.61 -6.76 -12.42
C ALA A 735 -32.09 -6.08 -13.71
N VAL A 736 -33.03 -5.14 -13.56
CA VAL A 736 -33.48 -4.28 -14.66
C VAL A 736 -32.56 -3.06 -14.72
N VAL A 737 -31.94 -2.82 -15.88
CA VAL A 737 -31.03 -1.68 -16.06
C VAL A 737 -31.58 -0.73 -17.12
N ASN A 738 -31.98 0.45 -16.68
CA ASN A 738 -32.46 1.54 -17.51
C ASN A 738 -31.31 2.51 -17.78
N VAL A 739 -31.00 2.74 -19.06
CA VAL A 739 -29.95 3.67 -19.50
C VAL A 739 -30.59 4.86 -20.20
N ASN A 740 -30.45 6.05 -19.62
CA ASN A 740 -30.86 7.32 -20.22
C ASN A 740 -29.61 8.12 -20.59
N VAL A 741 -29.56 8.60 -21.83
CA VAL A 741 -28.40 9.34 -22.37
C VAL A 741 -28.83 10.76 -22.72
N ASP A 742 -28.03 11.72 -22.30
CA ASP A 742 -28.23 13.15 -22.49
C ASP A 742 -26.95 13.75 -23.08
N THR A 743 -26.90 13.84 -24.41
CA THR A 743 -25.74 14.35 -25.15
C THR A 743 -25.88 15.83 -25.44
N LYS A 744 -24.76 16.56 -25.32
CA LYS A 744 -24.60 17.93 -25.81
C LYS A 744 -23.46 18.01 -26.82
N ILE A 745 -23.80 18.37 -28.06
CA ILE A 745 -22.83 18.64 -29.12
C ILE A 745 -22.34 20.08 -28.97
N ARG A 746 -21.10 20.25 -28.53
CA ARG A 746 -20.48 21.55 -28.25
C ARG A 746 -19.80 22.18 -29.47
N ARG A 747 -19.40 21.36 -30.45
CA ARG A 747 -18.65 21.81 -31.63
C ARG A 747 -19.11 21.06 -32.87
N ILE A 748 -19.15 21.78 -33.98
CA ILE A 748 -19.66 21.28 -35.28
C ILE A 748 -18.63 21.33 -36.41
N GLY A 749 -17.39 21.73 -36.09
CA GLY A 749 -16.37 22.04 -37.09
C GLY A 749 -16.33 23.52 -37.46
N VAL A 750 -15.55 23.85 -38.49
CA VAL A 750 -15.33 25.23 -38.96
C VAL A 750 -16.24 25.62 -40.14
N VAL A 751 -17.06 24.67 -40.63
CA VAL A 751 -18.03 24.86 -41.71
C VAL A 751 -19.42 24.65 -41.11
N LYS A 752 -20.36 25.55 -41.45
CA LYS A 752 -21.75 25.49 -40.97
C LYS A 752 -22.60 24.60 -41.84
#